data_AF-A0A4Q1JI22-F1
#
_entry.id   AF-A0A4Q1JI22-F1
#
_cell.length_a   1.000
_cell.length_b   1.000
_cell.length_c   1.000
_cell.angle_alpha   90.00
_cell.angle_beta   90.00
_cell.angle_gamma   90.00
#
_symmetry.space_group_name_H-M   'P 1'
#
loop_
_entity.id
_entity.type
_entity.pdbx_description
1 polymer ?
#
loop_
_entity_poly.entity_id
_entity_poly.type
_entity_poly.pdbx_seq_one_letter_code
_entity_poly.pdbx_strand_id
1 'polypeptide(L)'
;MTSQSDKGKVSRLAKENIERLKELAAINKTTGIIKEAQSIPDTLQHISFILKEAMQYPTYTSTRITFDGRQYLSPDFSDSPWVLSQSFDCIDKRKGLIEIFYNKKFEDLYEGPFLKEERDLIDNISNMISGYINTEAGKYLITKTDEEYSDDPYIEGPFVRVENRNLLNDYLNRNNADRDVYHDLMPFKVKEILLVANLYDAYNIEREGRFTEQIFDEYHQLNLSSMPRVTGVSCCDEALKQLRSKHFDMIIVMVGVDKKTPIELSHRVKKEFPYISIFLLLNNDVDISFYEEKHYDLSSVDKIFVWNGESQVFVAMIKSLEDKVNAENDTDVGLVRVILLVEDSAKYYSRYLPMLYQSVMAQTQRIIDDVITDPQYKILRMRARPKILMASNYDEALSIFNRYKDYLLCLISDVKFRVHDVMDEKAGIKLVEQIRSELPNLPAVLQSSDVENASYAKDLKCSFIEKNSDNLRQDIRSFIEQYLGFGDFVYKNIHGDPIVTAKSLREFEEHLYNIPAESLIYHANRNNFSLWLMARGEVKIAKMIARYKTTDFKSAEDIRAYLINMIHEFRNEKQKGKIVAFKTQPGFNEENIVALSSGSLGGKGRGLAFINSMLYNLNLSSYVPGINVKAPMTAVIGVDEYLNFIERNDLLDKIKQASNYEEIQQLFLEGDLRSRLKNRVKHILSNFDRPLAIRSSGLFEDSLQQPVAGIFQTYLLPNSNPDLNIRLQQALDAIKLVYASVFSNESQTSIHGNNYSVDEELMGVIIQEVVGNVYGDYFYPHISGVAQSYNYYPYGHMKPEEGFAVLAVGLGKYVVDGEKAYRFSPAFPASENNTPKDQFKNSQTEFYAINLRKKELNLLEGDTAGLIRLDIDDAEDHGTLTHCASVYDAENDTISPGLDKYGPRIINFANILKYDYIPLAKTIRTLLEIIEEAMGAAVEMEFSVDLNRDEEGRSSFYILQIKPLVAGADDYNIDLDTINPSESMMFSDTGMGNGLVEGIRDVIFIDPDLFKKDMTVEIADKIAAINQKMAHEDRYYILIGPGRWGTRDQWIGIPVQWKDISRSKLIVETSYKDYPLEASSGSHFFHNVTSMNIGYCSVYHHSESSHIEYDILKKQELIEADGAIKHVRFKKPITIKMDGKKRLVVVTNS
;
A
#
# COMPACT_ATOMS: atom_id res chain seq x y z
N MET A 1 56.33 16.96 -23.97
CA MET A 1 55.29 17.94 -23.56
C MET A 1 54.10 17.27 -22.83
N THR A 2 54.30 16.17 -22.12
CA THR A 2 53.21 15.39 -21.47
C THR A 2 53.18 15.49 -19.94
N SER A 3 54.18 16.11 -19.28
CA SER A 3 54.26 16.11 -17.80
C SER A 3 53.54 17.27 -17.09
N GLN A 4 53.16 18.34 -17.80
CA GLN A 4 52.42 19.47 -17.20
C GLN A 4 50.89 19.27 -17.23
N SER A 5 50.35 18.55 -18.23
CA SER A 5 48.91 18.29 -18.34
C SER A 5 48.40 17.30 -17.27
N ASP A 6 49.20 16.28 -16.94
CA ASP A 6 48.85 15.31 -15.90
C ASP A 6 48.93 15.89 -14.49
N LYS A 7 49.90 16.78 -14.21
CA LYS A 7 49.96 17.50 -12.93
C LYS A 7 48.75 18.41 -12.71
N GLY A 8 48.24 19.04 -13.77
CA GLY A 8 47.03 19.86 -13.72
C GLY A 8 45.76 19.03 -13.45
N LYS A 9 45.63 17.87 -14.09
CA LYS A 9 44.51 16.92 -13.84
C LYS A 9 44.54 16.33 -12.43
N VAL A 10 45.71 15.91 -11.94
CA VAL A 10 45.84 15.34 -10.59
C VAL A 10 45.57 16.40 -9.51
N SER A 11 46.03 17.64 -9.69
CA SER A 11 45.75 18.74 -8.77
C SER A 11 44.27 19.12 -8.74
N ARG A 12 43.61 19.11 -9.90
CA ARG A 12 42.16 19.35 -10.03
C ARG A 12 41.34 18.26 -9.35
N LEU A 13 41.64 16.99 -9.61
CA LEU A 13 40.98 15.84 -8.98
C LEU A 13 41.21 15.81 -7.45
N ALA A 14 42.40 16.18 -6.98
CA ALA A 14 42.67 16.29 -5.55
C ALA A 14 41.83 17.40 -4.89
N LYS A 15 41.66 18.54 -5.56
CA LYS A 15 40.81 19.63 -5.07
C LYS A 15 39.32 19.26 -5.06
N GLU A 16 38.82 18.63 -6.13
CA GLU A 16 37.44 18.11 -6.22
C GLU A 16 37.17 17.06 -5.13
N ASN A 17 38.12 16.16 -4.85
CA ASN A 17 38.00 15.20 -3.75
C ASN A 17 37.98 15.85 -2.36
N ILE A 18 38.76 16.92 -2.14
CA ILE A 18 38.77 17.63 -0.85
C ILE A 18 37.42 18.31 -0.60
N GLU A 19 36.84 18.98 -1.60
CA GLU A 19 35.53 19.62 -1.46
C GLU A 19 34.42 18.56 -1.26
N ARG A 20 34.49 17.42 -1.97
CA ARG A 20 33.56 16.31 -1.74
C ARG A 20 33.66 15.70 -0.34
N LEU A 21 34.86 15.63 0.23
CA LEU A 21 35.06 15.15 1.61
C LEU A 21 34.48 16.13 2.64
N LYS A 22 34.58 17.45 2.41
CA LYS A 22 33.95 18.46 3.28
C LYS A 22 32.44 18.37 3.24
N GLU A 23 31.85 18.20 2.06
CA GLU A 23 30.41 18.00 1.87
C GLU A 23 29.91 16.78 2.65
N LEU A 24 30.57 15.63 2.48
CA LEU A 24 30.22 14.40 3.19
C LEU A 24 30.39 14.53 4.71
N ALA A 25 31.45 15.22 5.16
CA ALA A 25 31.65 15.49 6.58
C ALA A 25 30.54 16.37 7.16
N ALA A 26 30.08 17.38 6.43
CA ALA A 26 28.98 18.26 6.84
C ALA A 26 27.64 17.52 6.93
N ILE A 27 27.33 16.68 5.95
CA ILE A 27 26.13 15.81 5.96
C ILE A 27 26.17 14.85 7.15
N ASN A 28 27.30 14.20 7.40
CA ASN A 28 27.45 13.27 8.52
C ASN A 28 27.35 13.97 9.88
N LYS A 29 27.99 15.13 10.06
CA LYS A 29 27.86 15.94 11.28
C LYS A 29 26.43 16.40 11.51
N THR A 30 25.75 16.86 10.46
CA THR A 30 24.34 17.27 10.53
C THR A 30 23.43 16.11 10.91
N THR A 31 23.68 14.93 10.33
CA THR A 31 22.97 13.69 10.70
C THR A 31 23.21 13.34 12.18
N GLY A 32 24.44 13.49 12.67
CA GLY A 32 24.78 13.30 14.08
C GLY A 32 24.00 14.24 15.00
N ILE A 33 24.02 15.55 14.70
CA ILE A 33 23.31 16.58 15.48
C ILE A 33 21.79 16.31 15.50
N ILE A 34 21.21 15.87 14.38
CA ILE A 34 19.79 15.49 14.29
C ILE A 34 19.49 14.24 15.14
N LYS A 35 20.40 13.25 15.15
CA LYS A 35 20.25 11.98 15.89
C LYS A 35 20.39 12.12 17.39
N GLU A 36 21.11 13.13 17.88
CA GLU A 36 21.21 13.45 19.31
C GLU A 36 19.86 13.88 19.93
N ALA A 37 18.81 14.08 19.12
CA ALA A 37 17.43 14.34 19.53
C ALA A 37 17.28 15.49 20.55
N GLN A 38 18.07 16.55 20.37
CA GLN A 38 17.94 17.81 21.11
C GLN A 38 16.70 18.60 20.65
N SER A 39 16.39 19.74 21.27
CA SER A 39 15.24 20.56 20.86
C SER A 39 15.48 21.19 19.48
N ILE A 40 14.41 21.47 18.70
CA ILE A 40 14.52 22.10 17.37
C ILE A 40 15.42 23.35 17.40
N PRO A 41 15.27 24.30 18.36
CA PRO A 41 16.17 25.43 18.48
C PRO A 41 17.65 25.06 18.64
N ASP A 42 17.97 24.07 19.48
CA ASP A 42 19.35 23.65 19.75
C ASP A 42 19.97 22.95 18.53
N THR A 43 19.19 22.09 17.88
CA THR A 43 19.60 21.41 16.63
C THR A 43 19.90 22.42 15.52
N LEU A 44 19.02 23.39 15.28
CA LEU A 44 19.23 24.43 14.27
C LEU A 44 20.43 25.33 14.61
N GLN A 45 20.63 25.63 15.90
CA GLN A 45 21.79 26.38 16.37
C GLN A 45 23.10 25.64 16.10
N HIS A 46 23.17 24.35 16.42
CA HIS A 46 24.36 23.53 16.17
C HIS A 46 24.64 23.32 14.67
N ILE A 47 23.61 23.17 13.85
CA ILE A 47 23.77 23.08 12.39
C ILE A 47 24.36 24.38 11.82
N SER A 48 23.91 25.54 12.31
CA SER A 48 24.48 26.83 11.87
C SER A 48 26.00 26.91 12.13
N PHE A 49 26.49 26.31 13.22
CA PHE A 49 27.92 26.35 13.58
C PHE A 49 28.80 25.56 12.63
N ILE A 50 28.33 24.43 12.13
CA ILE A 50 29.14 23.51 11.32
C ILE A 50 29.11 23.84 9.83
N LEU A 51 28.04 24.50 9.34
CA LEU A 51 27.87 24.79 7.91
C LEU A 51 29.01 25.66 7.35
N LYS A 52 29.58 26.56 8.17
CA LYS A 52 30.71 27.39 7.73
C LYS A 52 31.96 26.57 7.40
N GLU A 53 32.20 25.45 8.10
CA GLU A 53 33.37 24.59 7.88
C GLU A 53 33.32 23.85 6.54
N ALA A 54 32.12 23.71 5.99
CA ALA A 54 31.87 22.97 4.76
C ALA A 54 32.07 23.80 3.48
N MET A 55 32.21 25.13 3.62
CA MET A 55 32.38 26.02 2.48
C MET A 55 33.82 26.04 1.97
N GLN A 56 34.02 26.57 0.75
CA GLN A 56 35.32 26.74 0.12
C GLN A 56 36.20 27.71 0.91
N TYR A 57 35.58 28.74 1.53
CA TYR A 57 36.29 29.77 2.31
C TYR A 57 35.79 29.88 3.77
N PRO A 58 35.96 28.84 4.63
CA PRO A 58 35.35 28.79 5.96
C PRO A 58 35.65 29.98 6.88
N THR A 59 36.86 30.55 6.77
CA THR A 59 37.30 31.72 7.55
C THR A 59 36.62 33.03 7.16
N TYR A 60 35.96 33.06 6.00
CA TYR A 60 35.20 34.22 5.50
C TYR A 60 33.72 33.88 5.34
N THR A 61 33.25 32.80 5.96
CA THR A 61 31.85 32.36 5.87
C THR A 61 31.12 32.66 7.17
N SER A 62 29.91 33.19 7.05
CA SER A 62 28.93 33.17 8.13
C SER A 62 27.63 32.54 7.67
N THR A 63 26.85 31.99 8.60
CA THR A 63 25.61 31.28 8.28
C THR A 63 24.46 31.76 9.16
N ARG A 64 23.27 31.77 8.59
CA ARG A 64 22.02 32.08 9.27
C ARG A 64 20.98 31.05 8.88
N ILE A 65 20.31 30.47 9.88
CA ILE A 65 19.11 29.68 9.68
C ILE A 65 17.95 30.43 10.30
N THR A 66 16.90 30.69 9.54
CA THR A 66 15.67 31.31 10.02
C THR A 66 14.57 30.25 10.04
N PHE A 67 13.89 30.07 11.17
CA PHE A 67 12.74 29.18 11.27
C PHE A 67 11.77 29.71 12.33
N ASP A 68 10.48 29.79 11.97
CA ASP A 68 9.40 30.22 12.88
C ASP A 68 9.65 31.60 13.55
N GLY A 69 10.14 32.56 12.76
CA GLY A 69 10.47 33.92 13.22
C GLY A 69 11.73 34.03 14.10
N ARG A 70 12.45 32.94 14.36
CA ARG A 70 13.72 32.92 15.10
C ARG A 70 14.91 32.74 14.17
N GLN A 71 16.05 33.33 14.54
CA GLN A 71 17.30 33.25 13.80
C GLN A 71 18.36 32.50 14.62
N TYR A 72 19.05 31.57 13.95
CA TYR A 72 20.15 30.78 14.48
C TYR A 72 21.40 31.12 13.69
N LEU A 73 22.39 31.73 14.36
CA LEU A 73 23.53 32.37 13.71
C LEU A 73 24.83 31.63 14.03
N SER A 74 25.73 31.52 13.06
CA SER A 74 27.11 31.09 13.32
C SER A 74 27.87 32.07 14.22
N PRO A 75 28.94 31.65 14.93
CA PRO A 75 29.82 32.56 15.63
C PRO A 75 30.46 33.55 14.64
N ASP A 76 30.56 34.82 15.03
CA ASP A 76 31.08 35.93 14.21
C ASP A 76 30.26 36.22 12.93
N PHE A 77 28.93 36.16 13.03
CA PHE A 77 28.01 36.42 11.91
C PHE A 77 28.13 37.85 11.36
N SER A 78 28.18 37.97 10.02
CA SER A 78 28.06 39.25 9.31
C SER A 78 27.37 39.03 7.97
N ASP A 79 26.35 39.82 7.66
CA ASP A 79 25.69 39.76 6.36
C ASP A 79 26.52 40.42 5.26
N SER A 80 26.26 39.99 4.03
CA SER A 80 26.94 40.52 2.85
C SER A 80 26.04 40.37 1.61
N PRO A 81 26.33 41.09 0.51
CA PRO A 81 25.60 40.90 -0.75
C PRO A 81 25.94 39.56 -1.44
N TRP A 82 26.90 38.78 -0.94
CA TRP A 82 27.30 37.48 -1.50
C TRP A 82 26.68 36.37 -0.67
N VAL A 83 25.45 35.99 -1.01
CA VAL A 83 24.63 35.04 -0.26
C VAL A 83 24.21 33.85 -1.11
N LEU A 84 24.33 32.65 -0.55
CA LEU A 84 23.70 31.42 -1.02
C LEU A 84 22.52 31.12 -0.10
N SER A 85 21.32 31.01 -0.65
CA SER A 85 20.11 30.77 0.15
C SER A 85 19.30 29.58 -0.32
N GLN A 86 18.68 28.88 0.61
CA GLN A 86 17.78 27.74 0.34
C GLN A 86 16.63 27.70 1.35
N SER A 87 15.40 27.73 0.87
CA SER A 87 14.20 27.60 1.70
C SER A 87 13.84 26.14 1.95
N PHE A 88 13.16 25.87 3.07
CA PHE A 88 12.48 24.61 3.34
C PHE A 88 11.08 24.84 3.90
N ASP A 89 10.16 23.95 3.52
CA ASP A 89 8.79 23.92 4.03
C ASP A 89 8.60 22.69 4.94
N CYS A 90 7.81 22.84 6.00
CA CYS A 90 7.44 21.78 6.94
C CYS A 90 5.96 21.38 6.77
N ILE A 91 5.61 20.16 7.20
CA ILE A 91 4.26 19.58 7.09
C ILE A 91 3.21 20.40 7.86
N ASP A 92 3.61 21.09 8.92
CA ASP A 92 2.77 22.00 9.70
C ASP A 92 2.63 23.41 9.11
N LYS A 93 3.01 23.59 7.83
CA LYS A 93 3.01 24.86 7.09
C LYS A 93 3.99 25.91 7.60
N ARG A 94 4.87 25.59 8.57
CA ARG A 94 5.99 26.47 8.93
C ARG A 94 7.07 26.44 7.86
N LYS A 95 7.74 27.58 7.67
CA LYS A 95 8.80 27.74 6.67
C LYS A 95 10.11 28.12 7.34
N GLY A 96 11.20 27.68 6.75
CA GLY A 96 12.53 28.10 7.13
C GLY A 96 13.42 28.44 5.94
N LEU A 97 14.55 29.06 6.25
CA LEU A 97 15.51 29.56 5.27
C LEU A 97 16.92 29.35 5.82
N ILE A 98 17.78 28.71 5.03
CA ILE A 98 19.23 28.63 5.27
C ILE A 98 19.90 29.67 4.38
N GLU A 99 20.80 30.46 4.95
CA GLU A 99 21.59 31.47 4.25
C GLU A 99 23.07 31.33 4.63
N ILE A 100 23.93 31.36 3.63
CA ILE A 100 25.39 31.33 3.77
C ILE A 100 25.95 32.58 3.12
N PHE A 101 26.72 33.35 3.87
CA PHE A 101 27.32 34.61 3.44
C PHE A 101 28.83 34.48 3.33
N TYR A 102 29.40 34.99 2.25
CA TYR A 102 30.84 35.28 2.20
C TYR A 102 31.10 36.73 2.58
N ASN A 103 31.96 36.96 3.57
CA ASN A 103 32.18 38.27 4.18
C ASN A 103 33.08 39.21 3.33
N LYS A 104 33.47 38.78 2.13
CA LYS A 104 34.21 39.59 1.13
C LYS A 104 33.96 39.04 -0.27
N LYS A 105 34.28 39.86 -1.28
CA LYS A 105 34.17 39.45 -2.68
C LYS A 105 35.20 38.37 -3.04
N PHE A 106 34.73 37.28 -3.64
CA PHE A 106 35.54 36.23 -4.27
C PHE A 106 35.25 36.17 -5.78
N GLU A 107 35.95 35.28 -6.49
CA GLU A 107 35.72 35.02 -7.91
C GLU A 107 34.34 34.37 -8.12
N ASP A 108 33.61 34.79 -9.15
CA ASP A 108 32.32 34.18 -9.49
C ASP A 108 32.54 32.80 -10.11
N LEU A 109 31.80 31.82 -9.61
CA LEU A 109 31.88 30.40 -9.94
C LEU A 109 30.53 29.90 -10.46
N TYR A 110 29.79 29.09 -9.69
CA TYR A 110 28.52 28.51 -10.13
C TYR A 110 27.34 29.46 -9.86
N GLU A 111 27.21 29.93 -8.62
CA GLU A 111 26.17 30.88 -8.23
C GLU A 111 26.81 31.99 -7.41
N GLY A 112 27.09 33.13 -8.04
CA GLY A 112 28.00 34.12 -7.46
C GLY A 112 29.33 33.46 -7.09
N PRO A 113 29.92 33.71 -5.91
CA PRO A 113 31.20 33.12 -5.51
C PRO A 113 31.15 31.66 -5.04
N PHE A 114 30.00 30.98 -5.10
CA PHE A 114 29.83 29.63 -4.57
C PHE A 114 30.03 28.53 -5.62
N LEU A 115 30.54 27.38 -5.18
CA LEU A 115 30.69 26.15 -5.97
C LEU A 115 29.36 25.42 -6.15
N LYS A 116 29.31 24.55 -7.17
CA LYS A 116 28.14 23.67 -7.38
C LYS A 116 27.96 22.70 -6.21
N GLU A 117 29.05 22.19 -5.67
CA GLU A 117 29.06 21.30 -4.51
C GLU A 117 28.50 21.98 -3.24
N GLU A 118 28.69 23.30 -3.09
CA GLU A 118 28.13 24.06 -1.96
C GLU A 118 26.62 24.28 -2.10
N ARG A 119 26.14 24.45 -3.34
CA ARG A 119 24.71 24.47 -3.66
C ARG A 119 24.05 23.11 -3.41
N ASP A 120 24.66 22.04 -3.89
CA ASP A 120 24.16 20.68 -3.65
C ASP A 120 24.15 20.36 -2.13
N LEU A 121 25.14 20.86 -1.38
CA LEU A 121 25.20 20.72 0.08
C LEU A 121 24.04 21.44 0.78
N ILE A 122 23.78 22.72 0.48
CA ILE A 122 22.73 23.48 1.16
C ILE A 122 21.34 22.88 0.89
N ASP A 123 21.11 22.33 -0.31
CA ASP A 123 19.88 21.61 -0.66
C ASP A 123 19.70 20.34 0.18
N ASN A 124 20.76 19.53 0.30
CA ASN A 124 20.74 18.32 1.11
C ASN A 124 20.47 18.63 2.60
N ILE A 125 21.12 19.66 3.14
CA ILE A 125 20.94 20.06 4.54
C ILE A 125 19.53 20.62 4.76
N SER A 126 19.00 21.39 3.81
CA SER A 126 17.62 21.90 3.85
C SER A 126 16.59 20.77 3.96
N ASN A 127 16.76 19.71 3.15
CA ASN A 127 15.91 18.53 3.19
C ASN A 127 16.03 17.75 4.52
N MET A 128 17.25 17.62 5.06
CA MET A 128 17.48 16.97 6.36
C MET A 128 16.83 17.73 7.52
N ILE A 129 16.93 19.07 7.53
CA ILE A 129 16.29 19.92 8.53
C ILE A 129 14.77 19.79 8.44
N SER A 130 14.19 19.87 7.23
CA SER A 130 12.75 19.69 7.04
C SER A 130 12.30 18.31 7.53
N GLY A 131 12.99 17.24 7.15
CA GLY A 131 12.68 15.88 7.58
C GLY A 131 12.73 15.69 9.11
N TYR A 132 13.73 16.26 9.77
CA TYR A 132 13.82 16.25 11.24
C TYR A 132 12.67 17.00 11.90
N ILE A 133 12.39 18.24 11.48
CA ILE A 133 11.30 19.05 12.05
C ILE A 133 9.94 18.36 11.83
N ASN A 134 9.74 17.77 10.66
CA ASN A 134 8.52 17.01 10.34
C ASN A 134 8.37 15.76 11.22
N THR A 135 9.47 15.10 11.55
CA THR A 135 9.48 13.95 12.46
C THR A 135 9.11 14.38 13.88
N GLU A 136 9.66 15.50 14.37
CA GLU A 136 9.32 16.04 15.69
C GLU A 136 7.87 16.56 15.75
N ALA A 137 7.37 17.19 14.67
CA ALA A 137 5.96 17.59 14.55
C ALA A 137 5.03 16.37 14.52
N GLY A 138 5.42 15.30 13.82
CA GLY A 138 4.69 14.03 13.77
C GLY A 138 4.57 13.37 15.14
N LYS A 139 5.63 13.40 15.97
CA LYS A 139 5.58 12.90 17.35
C LYS A 139 4.54 13.65 18.19
N TYR A 140 4.43 14.97 18.03
CA TYR A 140 3.46 15.81 18.73
C TYR A 140 2.01 15.57 18.26
N LEU A 141 1.80 15.31 16.96
CA LEU A 141 0.49 14.97 16.40
C LEU A 141 0.00 13.59 16.87
N ILE A 142 0.90 12.60 17.00
CA ILE A 142 0.59 11.27 17.53
C ILE A 142 0.23 11.31 19.03
N THR A 143 0.81 12.24 19.80
CA THR A 143 0.47 12.40 21.23
C THR A 143 -0.83 13.17 21.47
N LYS A 144 -1.33 13.90 20.47
CA LYS A 144 -2.57 14.68 20.57
C LYS A 144 -3.79 14.02 19.92
N THR A 145 -3.61 12.98 19.11
CA THR A 145 -4.71 12.25 18.44
C THR A 145 -5.63 11.44 19.36
N ASP A 146 -5.38 11.42 20.68
CA ASP A 146 -6.33 10.85 21.65
C ASP A 146 -7.37 11.89 22.16
N GLU A 147 -7.18 13.20 21.93
CA GLU A 147 -8.14 14.21 22.38
C GLU A 147 -8.22 15.38 21.37
N GLU A 148 -9.43 15.61 20.83
CA GLU A 148 -9.89 16.75 20.00
C GLU A 148 -9.81 16.61 18.46
N TYR A 149 -10.85 16.03 17.88
CA TYR A 149 -11.33 16.44 16.55
C TYR A 149 -12.16 17.72 16.71
N SER A 150 -11.65 18.86 16.26
CA SER A 150 -12.43 20.09 16.12
C SER A 150 -13.08 20.15 14.74
N ASP A 151 -14.40 20.25 14.71
CA ASP A 151 -15.21 20.70 13.58
C ASP A 151 -14.70 22.05 13.05
N ASP A 152 -14.37 22.13 11.76
CA ASP A 152 -14.32 23.41 11.05
C ASP A 152 -14.94 23.22 9.64
N PRO A 153 -15.95 24.01 9.25
CA PRO A 153 -16.68 23.82 8.01
C PRO A 153 -15.95 24.44 6.81
N TYR A 154 -15.72 23.58 5.81
CA TYR A 154 -15.62 23.82 4.36
C TYR A 154 -15.50 25.27 3.85
N ILE A 155 -14.31 25.59 3.32
CA ILE A 155 -14.12 26.65 2.31
C ILE A 155 -14.21 25.97 0.93
N GLU A 156 -15.24 26.30 0.14
CA GLU A 156 -15.30 25.99 -1.29
C GLU A 156 -14.21 26.77 -2.03
N GLY A 157 -13.15 26.08 -2.44
CA GLY A 157 -12.11 26.58 -3.33
C GLY A 157 -12.03 25.72 -4.60
N PRO A 158 -11.46 26.26 -5.70
CA PRO A 158 -11.35 25.53 -6.96
C PRO A 158 -10.49 24.27 -6.82
N PHE A 159 -10.92 23.22 -7.51
CA PHE A 159 -10.35 21.87 -7.57
C PHE A 159 -8.80 21.84 -7.56
N VAL A 160 -8.22 21.17 -6.56
CA VAL A 160 -6.81 20.76 -6.52
C VAL A 160 -6.76 19.25 -6.38
N ARG A 161 -6.25 18.57 -7.41
CA ARG A 161 -6.03 17.12 -7.40
C ARG A 161 -4.99 16.81 -6.31
N VAL A 162 -5.28 15.85 -5.42
CA VAL A 162 -4.29 15.37 -4.45
C VAL A 162 -3.30 14.51 -5.20
N GLU A 163 -2.08 15.00 -5.43
CA GLU A 163 -1.13 14.38 -6.38
C GLU A 163 -0.38 13.15 -5.84
N ASN A 164 -0.50 12.78 -4.55
CA ASN A 164 0.10 11.51 -4.09
C ASN A 164 -0.42 11.09 -2.71
N ARG A 165 -1.13 9.96 -2.62
CA ARG A 165 -1.60 9.39 -1.34
C ARG A 165 -0.62 8.35 -0.77
N ASN A 166 0.52 8.12 -1.42
CA ASN A 166 1.53 7.11 -1.03
C ASN A 166 0.96 5.68 -0.87
N LEU A 167 -0.16 5.36 -1.55
CA LEU A 167 -0.89 4.10 -1.38
C LEU A 167 0.00 2.86 -1.55
N LEU A 168 0.91 2.90 -2.52
CA LEU A 168 1.86 1.81 -2.76
C LEU A 168 2.83 1.64 -1.58
N ASN A 169 3.35 2.74 -1.04
CA ASN A 169 4.27 2.70 0.09
C ASN A 169 3.56 2.17 1.35
N ASP A 170 2.34 2.62 1.60
CA ASP A 170 1.52 2.14 2.72
C ASP A 170 1.17 0.65 2.60
N TYR A 171 0.84 0.19 1.38
CA TYR A 171 0.63 -1.23 1.08
C TYR A 171 1.89 -2.08 1.34
N LEU A 172 3.06 -1.59 0.92
CA LEU A 172 4.35 -2.27 1.14
C LEU A 172 4.72 -2.30 2.62
N ASN A 173 4.58 -1.18 3.33
CA ASN A 173 4.89 -1.07 4.75
C ASN A 173 4.00 -1.98 5.60
N ARG A 174 2.69 -2.05 5.33
CA ARG A 174 1.80 -2.97 6.07
C ARG A 174 2.11 -4.44 5.84
N ASN A 175 2.46 -4.82 4.61
CA ASN A 175 2.79 -6.21 4.28
C ASN A 175 4.20 -6.63 4.74
N ASN A 176 5.13 -5.68 4.85
CA ASN A 176 6.51 -5.92 5.27
C ASN A 176 6.80 -5.51 6.72
N ALA A 177 5.85 -4.96 7.47
CA ALA A 177 6.07 -4.40 8.82
C ALA A 177 6.87 -5.33 9.75
N ASP A 178 6.52 -6.61 9.83
CA ASP A 178 7.26 -7.58 10.67
C ASP A 178 8.68 -7.84 10.14
N ARG A 179 8.90 -7.75 8.82
CA ARG A 179 10.23 -7.85 8.20
C ARG A 179 11.06 -6.59 8.40
N ASP A 180 10.45 -5.43 8.29
CA ASP A 180 11.11 -4.14 8.40
C ASP A 180 11.61 -3.91 9.82
N VAL A 181 10.89 -4.36 10.85
CA VAL A 181 11.40 -4.38 12.24
C VAL A 181 12.74 -5.10 12.32
N TYR A 182 12.92 -6.26 11.67
CA TYR A 182 14.22 -6.95 11.67
C TYR A 182 15.30 -6.24 10.85
N HIS A 183 14.92 -5.49 9.82
CA HIS A 183 15.86 -4.63 9.09
C HIS A 183 16.39 -3.51 9.98
N ASP A 184 15.54 -2.98 10.87
CA ASP A 184 15.87 -1.90 11.80
C ASP A 184 16.66 -2.37 13.03
N LEU A 185 16.81 -3.69 13.25
CA LEU A 185 17.68 -4.25 14.28
C LEU A 185 19.14 -4.32 13.84
N MET A 186 20.03 -4.16 14.81
CA MET A 186 21.49 -4.11 14.64
C MET A 186 21.93 -3.14 13.51
N PRO A 187 21.51 -1.86 13.55
CA PRO A 187 21.90 -0.87 12.54
C PRO A 187 23.41 -0.63 12.50
N PHE A 188 24.09 -0.71 13.65
CA PHE A 188 25.54 -0.69 13.73
C PHE A 188 26.12 -2.10 13.59
N LYS A 189 27.06 -2.27 12.66
CA LYS A 189 27.84 -3.49 12.47
C LYS A 189 29.29 -3.13 12.26
N VAL A 190 30.19 -3.89 12.85
CA VAL A 190 31.63 -3.70 12.63
C VAL A 190 31.97 -4.26 11.24
N LYS A 191 32.44 -3.38 10.34
CA LYS A 191 32.79 -3.70 8.95
C LYS A 191 34.28 -3.53 8.68
N GLU A 192 34.95 -2.59 9.33
CA GLU A 192 36.36 -2.29 9.14
C GLU A 192 37.09 -2.27 10.49
N ILE A 193 38.05 -3.18 10.66
CA ILE A 193 38.88 -3.31 11.87
C ILE A 193 40.32 -2.92 11.53
N LEU A 194 40.90 -2.02 12.32
CA LEU A 194 42.33 -1.72 12.27
C LEU A 194 43.04 -2.57 13.33
N LEU A 195 43.85 -3.52 12.89
CA LEU A 195 44.69 -4.34 13.76
C LEU A 195 46.09 -3.72 13.82
N VAL A 196 46.50 -3.29 15.00
CA VAL A 196 47.85 -2.78 15.24
C VAL A 196 48.66 -3.85 15.96
N ALA A 197 49.58 -4.47 15.23
CA ALA A 197 50.39 -5.58 15.72
C ALA A 197 51.76 -5.57 15.06
N ASN A 198 52.80 -5.96 15.79
CA ASN A 198 54.08 -6.22 15.14
C ASN A 198 53.99 -7.48 14.27
N LEU A 199 54.94 -7.65 13.35
CA LEU A 199 54.96 -8.78 12.40
C LEU A 199 55.02 -10.14 13.10
N TYR A 200 55.64 -10.23 14.28
CA TYR A 200 55.76 -11.48 15.02
C TYR A 200 54.43 -11.90 15.67
N ASP A 201 53.75 -10.96 16.30
CA ASP A 201 52.43 -11.14 16.92
C ASP A 201 51.37 -11.46 15.86
N ALA A 202 51.39 -10.73 14.74
CA ALA A 202 50.52 -11.01 13.59
C ALA A 202 50.80 -12.40 12.98
N TYR A 203 52.06 -12.83 12.90
CA TYR A 203 52.43 -14.17 12.44
C TYR A 203 51.94 -15.27 13.39
N ASN A 204 52.08 -15.10 14.70
CA ASN A 204 51.64 -16.10 15.67
C ASN A 204 50.13 -16.32 15.61
N ILE A 205 49.34 -15.25 15.48
CA ILE A 205 47.88 -15.33 15.29
C ILE A 205 47.51 -16.08 14.00
N GLU A 206 48.15 -15.74 12.88
CA GLU A 206 47.85 -16.40 11.59
C GLU A 206 48.27 -17.88 11.61
N ARG A 207 49.37 -18.24 12.29
CA ARG A 207 49.88 -19.61 12.29
C ARG A 207 49.16 -20.53 13.28
N GLU A 208 48.79 -20.02 14.45
CA GLU A 208 48.12 -20.80 15.50
C GLU A 208 46.59 -20.83 15.30
N GLY A 209 46.01 -19.82 14.64
CA GLY A 209 44.55 -19.67 14.54
C GLY A 209 43.97 -19.33 13.17
N ARG A 210 44.76 -19.13 12.09
CA ARG A 210 44.24 -18.69 10.77
C ARG A 210 43.12 -17.65 10.90
N PHE A 211 43.46 -16.56 11.58
CA PHE A 211 42.51 -15.58 12.10
C PHE A 211 41.42 -15.14 11.12
N THR A 212 41.77 -14.91 9.86
CA THR A 212 40.79 -14.52 8.84
C THR A 212 39.86 -15.68 8.44
N GLU A 213 40.37 -16.92 8.37
CA GLU A 213 39.58 -18.12 8.04
C GLU A 213 38.64 -18.53 9.19
N GLN A 214 39.07 -18.41 10.45
CA GLN A 214 38.21 -18.80 11.58
C GLN A 214 37.08 -17.80 11.83
N ILE A 215 37.32 -16.49 11.64
CA ILE A 215 36.23 -15.50 11.59
C ILE A 215 35.26 -15.84 10.44
N PHE A 216 35.79 -16.26 9.29
CA PHE A 216 34.95 -16.66 8.15
C PHE A 216 34.08 -17.88 8.46
N ASP A 217 34.66 -18.96 8.98
CA ASP A 217 33.94 -20.20 9.29
C ASP A 217 32.83 -19.96 10.33
N GLU A 218 33.06 -19.14 11.36
CA GLU A 218 32.05 -18.83 12.37
C GLU A 218 30.92 -17.95 11.83
N TYR A 219 31.24 -16.94 11.02
CA TYR A 219 30.21 -16.11 10.38
C TYR A 219 29.37 -16.91 9.39
N HIS A 220 29.97 -17.88 8.70
CA HIS A 220 29.28 -18.76 7.77
C HIS A 220 28.39 -19.79 8.50
N GLN A 221 28.92 -20.48 9.52
CA GLN A 221 28.15 -21.45 10.32
C GLN A 221 26.91 -20.83 10.98
N LEU A 222 27.02 -19.57 11.38
CA LEU A 222 25.97 -18.84 12.12
C LEU A 222 25.10 -17.94 11.22
N ASN A 223 25.20 -18.08 9.88
CA ASN A 223 24.42 -17.31 8.90
C ASN A 223 24.46 -15.78 9.11
N LEU A 224 25.62 -15.22 9.42
CA LEU A 224 25.79 -13.78 9.66
C LEU A 224 26.05 -13.02 8.35
N SER A 225 25.36 -11.88 8.17
CA SER A 225 25.27 -11.19 6.87
C SER A 225 26.48 -10.35 6.46
N SER A 226 27.42 -10.05 7.35
CA SER A 226 28.50 -9.07 7.10
C SER A 226 29.76 -9.41 7.87
N MET A 227 30.76 -9.90 7.16
CA MET A 227 32.08 -10.18 7.72
C MET A 227 32.90 -8.89 7.77
N PRO A 228 33.57 -8.58 8.91
CA PRO A 228 34.46 -7.43 8.99
C PRO A 228 35.74 -7.68 8.18
N ARG A 229 36.22 -6.63 7.52
CA ARG A 229 37.54 -6.59 6.90
C ARG A 229 38.57 -6.12 7.91
N VAL A 230 39.70 -6.82 7.96
CA VAL A 230 40.81 -6.47 8.87
C VAL A 230 41.95 -5.84 8.07
N THR A 231 42.46 -4.71 8.55
CA THR A 231 43.64 -4.02 8.00
C THR A 231 44.74 -4.02 9.06
N GLY A 232 45.87 -4.67 8.78
CA GLY A 232 47.02 -4.74 9.68
C GLY A 232 47.99 -3.57 9.49
N VAL A 233 48.50 -3.00 10.58
CA VAL A 233 49.59 -2.01 10.58
C VAL A 233 50.59 -2.33 11.69
N SER A 234 51.84 -1.93 11.47
CA SER A 234 52.96 -2.32 12.34
C SER A 234 53.39 -1.24 13.32
N CYS A 235 53.01 0.03 13.08
CA CYS A 235 53.43 1.17 13.89
C CYS A 235 52.38 2.28 13.97
N CYS A 236 52.62 3.23 14.88
CA CYS A 236 51.70 4.35 15.15
C CYS A 236 51.47 5.25 13.92
N ASP A 237 52.52 5.56 13.15
CA ASP A 237 52.40 6.46 12.00
C ASP A 237 51.59 5.82 10.87
N GLU A 238 51.74 4.51 10.66
CA GLU A 238 50.91 3.73 9.74
C GLU A 238 49.46 3.69 10.19
N ALA A 239 49.21 3.47 11.48
CA ALA A 239 47.87 3.48 12.06
C ALA A 239 47.16 4.82 11.82
N LEU A 240 47.82 5.95 12.16
CA LEU A 240 47.26 7.28 11.94
C LEU A 240 47.06 7.61 10.46
N LYS A 241 47.97 7.16 9.59
CA LYS A 241 47.81 7.31 8.13
C LYS A 241 46.58 6.55 7.63
N GLN A 242 46.36 5.33 8.11
CA GLN A 242 45.17 4.55 7.75
C GLN A 242 43.89 5.21 8.25
N LEU A 243 43.84 5.62 9.52
CA LEU A 243 42.69 6.31 10.13
C LEU A 243 42.32 7.62 9.43
N ARG A 244 43.30 8.35 8.88
CA ARG A 244 43.06 9.57 8.07
C ARG A 244 42.60 9.27 6.64
N SER A 245 42.86 8.08 6.13
CA SER A 245 42.56 7.68 4.75
C SER A 245 41.17 7.06 4.58
N LYS A 246 40.70 6.31 5.58
CA LYS A 246 39.38 5.66 5.57
C LYS A 246 38.84 5.47 6.99
N HIS A 247 37.53 5.24 7.09
CA HIS A 247 36.86 4.95 8.35
C HIS A 247 37.16 3.54 8.86
N PHE A 248 37.27 3.41 10.19
CA PHE A 248 37.34 2.14 10.91
C PHE A 248 36.33 2.17 12.05
N ASP A 249 35.60 1.08 12.23
CA ASP A 249 34.60 0.94 13.29
C ASP A 249 35.25 0.59 14.63
N MET A 250 36.40 -0.08 14.58
CA MET A 250 37.09 -0.63 15.74
C MET A 250 38.61 -0.72 15.53
N ILE A 251 39.37 -0.51 16.61
CA ILE A 251 40.82 -0.71 16.64
C ILE A 251 41.15 -1.80 17.66
N ILE A 252 41.93 -2.79 17.23
CA ILE A 252 42.50 -3.82 18.10
C ILE A 252 44.01 -3.59 18.15
N VAL A 253 44.54 -3.32 19.34
CA VAL A 253 45.98 -3.14 19.54
C VAL A 253 46.53 -4.35 20.30
N MET A 254 47.42 -5.08 19.66
CA MET A 254 48.09 -6.21 20.30
C MET A 254 49.20 -5.74 21.22
N VAL A 255 49.28 -6.40 22.37
CA VAL A 255 50.33 -6.21 23.35
C VAL A 255 51.22 -7.45 23.37
N GLY A 256 52.42 -7.29 22.83
CA GLY A 256 53.50 -8.26 22.94
C GLY A 256 54.51 -7.88 24.02
N VAL A 257 55.80 -7.98 23.69
CA VAL A 257 56.91 -7.66 24.62
C VAL A 257 56.93 -6.17 24.99
N ASP A 258 56.54 -5.29 24.06
CA ASP A 258 56.43 -3.86 24.30
C ASP A 258 55.06 -3.49 24.87
N LYS A 259 55.06 -3.14 26.16
CA LYS A 259 53.86 -2.82 26.93
C LYS A 259 53.55 -1.32 27.01
N LYS A 260 54.46 -0.45 26.55
CA LYS A 260 54.28 1.01 26.66
C LYS A 260 53.73 1.63 25.38
N THR A 261 54.29 1.25 24.23
CA THR A 261 53.90 1.80 22.93
C THR A 261 52.40 1.63 22.60
N PRO A 262 51.74 0.49 22.93
CA PRO A 262 50.29 0.34 22.76
C PRO A 262 49.45 1.39 23.50
N ILE A 263 49.84 1.78 24.73
CA ILE A 263 49.14 2.80 25.51
C ILE A 263 49.34 4.19 24.90
N GLU A 264 50.58 4.53 24.53
CA GLU A 264 50.91 5.83 23.92
C GLU A 264 50.18 6.02 22.58
N LEU A 265 50.10 4.95 21.78
CA LEU A 265 49.29 4.89 20.57
C LEU A 265 47.82 5.16 20.87
N SER A 266 47.25 4.46 21.86
CA SER A 266 45.84 4.59 22.23
C SER A 266 45.49 6.03 22.61
N HIS A 267 46.35 6.72 23.38
CA HIS A 267 46.17 8.13 23.71
C HIS A 267 46.22 9.04 22.48
N ARG A 268 47.19 8.84 21.59
CA ARG A 268 47.29 9.63 20.36
C ARG A 268 46.07 9.45 19.47
N VAL A 269 45.62 8.21 19.31
CA VAL A 269 44.45 7.91 18.48
C VAL A 269 43.20 8.48 19.11
N LYS A 270 42.94 8.28 20.41
CA LYS A 270 41.73 8.78 21.09
C LYS A 270 41.67 10.32 21.10
N LYS A 271 42.83 11.00 21.03
CA LYS A 271 42.89 12.47 20.89
C LYS A 271 42.41 12.97 19.52
N GLU A 272 42.72 12.27 18.43
CA GLU A 272 42.30 12.65 17.07
C GLU A 272 40.95 12.02 16.68
N PHE A 273 40.62 10.85 17.22
CA PHE A 273 39.45 10.02 16.87
C PHE A 273 38.75 9.47 18.13
N PRO A 274 38.12 10.34 18.94
CA PRO A 274 37.57 9.95 20.25
C PRO A 274 36.41 8.94 20.19
N TYR A 275 35.73 8.85 19.04
CA TYR A 275 34.55 8.01 18.85
C TYR A 275 34.87 6.55 18.51
N ILE A 276 36.11 6.22 18.11
CA ILE A 276 36.48 4.85 17.73
C ILE A 276 36.82 4.04 18.99
N SER A 277 36.28 2.84 19.11
CA SER A 277 36.59 1.95 20.23
C SER A 277 37.96 1.30 20.05
N ILE A 278 38.79 1.36 21.09
CA ILE A 278 40.15 0.82 21.13
C ILE A 278 40.19 -0.31 22.16
N PHE A 279 40.36 -1.55 21.68
CA PHE A 279 40.52 -2.71 22.55
C PHE A 279 41.98 -3.17 22.54
N LEU A 280 42.51 -3.48 23.71
CA LEU A 280 43.82 -4.15 23.83
C LEU A 280 43.62 -5.66 23.79
N LEU A 281 44.54 -6.37 23.12
CA LEU A 281 44.62 -7.82 23.14
C LEU A 281 45.97 -8.25 23.68
N LEU A 282 45.98 -8.84 24.88
CA LEU A 282 47.18 -9.32 25.56
C LEU A 282 47.50 -10.76 25.10
N ASN A 283 48.78 -11.02 24.81
CA ASN A 283 49.24 -12.37 24.41
C ASN A 283 49.36 -13.35 25.59
N ASN A 284 49.38 -12.88 26.84
CA ASN A 284 49.57 -13.73 28.01
C ASN A 284 48.85 -13.17 29.25
N ASP A 285 48.27 -14.06 30.05
CA ASP A 285 47.70 -13.78 31.39
C ASP A 285 48.68 -13.02 32.31
N VAL A 286 49.98 -13.31 32.21
CA VAL A 286 51.02 -12.68 33.06
C VAL A 286 51.13 -11.16 32.81
N ASP A 287 50.66 -10.68 31.66
CA ASP A 287 50.72 -9.27 31.33
C ASP A 287 49.58 -8.46 31.94
N ILE A 288 48.53 -9.11 32.45
CA ILE A 288 47.38 -8.44 33.10
C ILE A 288 47.84 -7.64 34.32
N SER A 289 48.63 -8.27 35.20
CA SER A 289 49.13 -7.62 36.43
C SER A 289 50.00 -6.40 36.14
N PHE A 290 50.67 -6.35 34.99
CA PHE A 290 51.41 -5.16 34.58
C PHE A 290 50.52 -3.93 34.37
N TYR A 291 49.29 -4.13 33.88
CA TYR A 291 48.32 -3.05 33.65
C TYR A 291 47.48 -2.75 34.90
N GLU A 292 47.20 -3.77 35.73
CA GLU A 292 46.42 -3.61 36.97
C GLU A 292 47.23 -3.04 38.15
N GLU A 293 48.52 -3.38 38.30
CA GLU A 293 49.33 -2.99 39.47
C GLU A 293 50.05 -1.63 39.33
N LYS A 294 50.32 -1.16 38.11
CA LYS A 294 51.20 0.01 37.88
C LYS A 294 50.50 1.36 37.72
N HIS A 295 49.18 1.44 37.91
CA HIS A 295 48.40 2.69 37.75
C HIS A 295 48.71 3.44 36.44
N TYR A 296 48.81 2.73 35.31
CA TYR A 296 48.86 3.40 34.01
C TYR A 296 47.52 4.06 33.70
N ASP A 297 47.54 5.23 33.07
CA ASP A 297 46.32 5.87 32.57
C ASP A 297 45.75 5.03 31.41
N LEU A 298 44.67 4.31 31.67
CA LEU A 298 43.96 3.49 30.69
C LEU A 298 42.70 4.19 30.16
N SER A 299 42.52 5.49 30.42
CA SER A 299 41.34 6.25 29.98
C SER A 299 41.13 6.25 28.46
N SER A 300 42.18 6.01 27.67
CA SER A 300 42.12 5.90 26.21
C SER A 300 41.81 4.50 25.68
N VAL A 301 41.71 3.49 26.56
CA VAL A 301 41.43 2.09 26.22
C VAL A 301 40.03 1.74 26.71
N ASP A 302 39.18 1.26 25.81
CA ASP A 302 37.80 0.93 26.15
C ASP A 302 37.67 -0.45 26.82
N LYS A 303 38.51 -1.43 26.44
CA LYS A 303 38.49 -2.79 27.01
C LYS A 303 39.79 -3.57 26.79
N ILE A 304 40.06 -4.58 27.63
CA ILE A 304 41.27 -5.41 27.58
C ILE A 304 40.91 -6.89 27.46
N PHE A 305 41.25 -7.52 26.36
CA PHE A 305 41.05 -8.96 26.15
C PHE A 305 42.37 -9.73 26.28
N VAL A 306 42.26 -11.01 26.61
CA VAL A 306 43.41 -11.92 26.69
C VAL A 306 43.23 -13.01 25.65
N TRP A 307 44.28 -13.21 24.84
CA TRP A 307 44.30 -14.29 23.85
C TRP A 307 44.92 -15.55 24.46
N ASN A 308 44.12 -16.60 24.59
CA ASN A 308 44.53 -17.91 25.12
C ASN A 308 44.73 -18.95 24.02
N GLY A 309 44.95 -18.53 22.76
CA GLY A 309 45.01 -19.40 21.59
C GLY A 309 43.64 -19.70 20.95
N GLU A 310 42.52 -19.30 21.56
CA GLU A 310 41.18 -19.42 20.97
C GLU A 310 40.84 -18.17 20.14
N SER A 311 40.52 -18.32 18.86
CA SER A 311 40.14 -17.22 17.95
C SER A 311 38.74 -16.64 18.21
N GLN A 312 37.89 -17.38 18.92
CA GLN A 312 36.54 -16.95 19.28
C GLN A 312 36.51 -15.65 20.07
N VAL A 313 37.62 -15.31 20.73
CA VAL A 313 37.78 -14.03 21.42
C VAL A 313 37.58 -12.84 20.48
N PHE A 314 37.97 -12.93 19.21
CA PHE A 314 37.78 -11.84 18.24
C PHE A 314 36.31 -11.64 17.89
N VAL A 315 35.56 -12.72 17.70
CA VAL A 315 34.11 -12.64 17.49
C VAL A 315 33.44 -12.06 18.73
N ALA A 316 33.85 -12.47 19.94
CA ALA A 316 33.34 -11.90 21.18
C ALA A 316 33.64 -10.40 21.32
N MET A 317 34.84 -9.94 20.93
CA MET A 317 35.20 -8.53 20.92
C MET A 317 34.30 -7.72 19.98
N ILE A 318 34.12 -8.20 18.74
CA ILE A 318 33.25 -7.57 17.74
C ILE A 318 31.81 -7.50 18.25
N LYS A 319 31.27 -8.63 18.72
CA LYS A 319 29.87 -8.72 19.17
C LYS A 319 29.63 -7.96 20.47
N SER A 320 30.62 -7.86 21.36
CA SER A 320 30.51 -7.04 22.56
C SER A 320 30.38 -5.55 22.22
N LEU A 321 31.10 -5.07 21.20
CA LEU A 321 30.94 -3.70 20.71
C LEU A 321 29.59 -3.49 20.02
N GLU A 322 29.21 -4.40 19.10
CA GLU A 322 27.92 -4.32 18.41
C GLU A 322 26.74 -4.34 19.39
N ASP A 323 26.76 -5.20 20.41
CA ASP A 323 25.68 -5.29 21.40
C ASP A 323 25.60 -4.02 22.27
N LYS A 324 26.76 -3.49 22.69
CA LYS A 324 26.81 -2.24 23.47
C LYS A 324 26.20 -1.07 22.71
N VAL A 325 26.49 -0.93 21.42
CA VAL A 325 26.01 0.19 20.59
C VAL A 325 24.54 0.01 20.20
N ASN A 326 24.11 -1.21 19.89
CA ASN A 326 22.76 -1.46 19.39
C ASN A 326 21.71 -1.73 20.48
N ALA A 327 22.10 -1.97 21.74
CA ALA A 327 21.17 -2.42 22.78
C ALA A 327 19.92 -1.55 22.91
N GLU A 328 20.08 -0.23 22.97
CA GLU A 328 18.97 0.73 23.09
C GLU A 328 18.00 0.68 21.89
N ASN A 329 18.53 0.79 20.67
CA ASN A 329 17.72 0.67 19.46
C ASN A 329 16.99 -0.68 19.41
N ASP A 330 17.70 -1.76 19.67
CA ASP A 330 17.17 -3.11 19.50
C ASP A 330 16.14 -3.46 20.60
N THR A 331 16.29 -2.93 21.81
CA THR A 331 15.26 -3.05 22.88
C THR A 331 14.01 -2.27 22.52
N ASP A 332 14.15 -1.04 22.00
CA ASP A 332 13.01 -0.16 21.73
C ASP A 332 12.25 -0.58 20.45
N VAL A 333 12.98 -0.86 19.38
CA VAL A 333 12.42 -1.25 18.08
C VAL A 333 11.95 -2.70 18.10
N GLY A 334 12.71 -3.62 18.71
CA GLY A 334 12.48 -5.06 18.59
C GLY A 334 12.03 -5.77 19.87
N LEU A 335 11.97 -5.11 21.03
CA LEU A 335 11.89 -5.79 22.33
C LEU A 335 13.00 -6.84 22.52
N VAL A 336 14.18 -6.61 21.94
CA VAL A 336 15.31 -7.54 22.06
C VAL A 336 15.74 -7.61 23.53
N ARG A 337 15.97 -8.82 24.03
CA ARG A 337 16.32 -9.05 25.44
C ARG A 337 17.79 -8.81 25.73
N VAL A 338 18.10 -8.54 26.99
CA VAL A 338 19.46 -8.27 27.48
C VAL A 338 19.89 -9.33 28.50
N ILE A 339 21.09 -9.86 28.34
CA ILE A 339 21.82 -10.65 29.34
C ILE A 339 22.87 -9.73 29.97
N LEU A 340 22.83 -9.56 31.29
CA LEU A 340 23.82 -8.76 32.01
C LEU A 340 24.91 -9.68 32.58
N LEU A 341 26.14 -9.51 32.10
CA LEU A 341 27.34 -10.17 32.62
C LEU A 341 28.14 -9.19 33.49
N VAL A 342 28.44 -9.54 34.74
CA VAL A 342 29.28 -8.76 35.64
C VAL A 342 30.56 -9.54 35.93
N GLU A 343 31.66 -9.03 35.39
CA GLU A 343 32.99 -9.64 35.49
C GLU A 343 34.05 -8.55 35.36
N ASP A 344 34.91 -8.40 36.37
CA ASP A 344 35.98 -7.40 36.39
C ASP A 344 37.29 -7.95 35.79
N SER A 345 37.50 -9.26 35.80
CA SER A 345 38.74 -9.89 35.34
C SER A 345 38.79 -10.11 33.83
N ALA A 346 39.75 -9.46 33.17
CA ALA A 346 40.07 -9.64 31.74
C ALA A 346 40.24 -11.11 31.33
N LYS A 347 40.89 -11.90 32.19
CA LYS A 347 41.08 -13.34 31.99
C LYS A 347 39.76 -14.10 31.89
N TYR A 348 38.82 -13.83 32.79
CA TYR A 348 37.57 -14.57 32.85
C TYR A 348 36.61 -14.11 31.76
N TYR A 349 36.35 -12.81 31.57
CA TYR A 349 35.41 -12.40 30.52
C TYR A 349 35.90 -12.72 29.10
N SER A 350 37.23 -12.76 28.88
CA SER A 350 37.79 -13.22 27.60
C SER A 350 37.52 -14.71 27.32
N ARG A 351 37.21 -15.51 28.35
CA ARG A 351 36.76 -16.91 28.22
C ARG A 351 35.23 -17.02 28.15
N TYR A 352 34.52 -16.29 29.01
CA TYR A 352 33.05 -16.38 29.13
C TYR A 352 32.31 -15.81 27.92
N LEU A 353 32.70 -14.64 27.41
CA LEU A 353 32.00 -13.98 26.31
C LEU A 353 31.93 -14.85 25.04
N PRO A 354 33.04 -15.46 24.56
CA PRO A 354 33.00 -16.45 23.48
C PRO A 354 31.93 -17.54 23.67
N MET A 355 31.91 -18.16 24.85
CA MET A 355 31.02 -19.28 25.17
C MET A 355 29.55 -18.83 25.21
N LEU A 356 29.29 -17.65 25.76
CA LEU A 356 27.94 -17.07 25.82
C LEU A 356 27.44 -16.70 24.43
N TYR A 357 28.26 -16.04 23.60
CA TYR A 357 27.88 -15.69 22.23
C TYR A 357 27.58 -16.93 21.39
N GLN A 358 28.44 -17.94 21.45
CA GLN A 358 28.23 -19.21 20.75
C GLN A 358 26.91 -19.86 21.18
N SER A 359 26.64 -19.89 22.49
CA SER A 359 25.42 -20.50 23.03
C SER A 359 24.16 -19.72 22.61
N VAL A 360 24.15 -18.39 22.72
CA VAL A 360 23.00 -17.56 22.34
C VAL A 360 22.71 -17.63 20.83
N MET A 361 23.74 -17.58 19.99
CA MET A 361 23.58 -17.64 18.54
C MET A 361 23.07 -19.01 18.08
N ALA A 362 23.65 -20.10 18.59
CA ALA A 362 23.24 -21.46 18.21
C ALA A 362 21.77 -21.72 18.55
N GLN A 363 21.28 -21.24 19.69
CA GLN A 363 19.86 -21.42 20.04
C GLN A 363 18.93 -20.54 19.22
N THR A 364 19.35 -19.31 18.88
CA THR A 364 18.56 -18.43 18.00
C THR A 364 18.38 -19.05 16.61
N GLN A 365 19.44 -19.67 16.08
CA GLN A 365 19.41 -20.34 14.77
C GLN A 365 18.43 -21.53 14.72
N ARG A 366 18.42 -22.39 15.75
CA ARG A 366 17.51 -23.54 15.83
C ARG A 366 16.04 -23.15 15.66
N ILE A 367 15.61 -22.05 16.28
CA ILE A 367 14.23 -21.56 16.20
C ILE A 367 13.88 -21.09 14.78
N ILE A 368 14.82 -20.44 14.12
CA ILE A 368 14.63 -19.90 12.78
C ILE A 368 14.53 -21.04 11.75
N ASP A 369 15.31 -22.11 11.94
CA ASP A 369 15.31 -23.27 11.05
C ASP A 369 14.03 -24.12 11.17
N ASP A 370 13.41 -24.19 12.34
CA ASP A 370 12.18 -24.98 12.58
C ASP A 370 10.91 -24.37 11.95
N VAL A 371 10.93 -23.09 11.53
CA VAL A 371 9.71 -22.33 11.17
C VAL A 371 9.67 -21.91 9.69
N ILE A 372 10.81 -21.78 8.99
CA ILE A 372 10.87 -21.03 7.72
C ILE A 372 11.68 -21.73 6.60
N THR A 373 11.18 -21.63 5.36
CA THR A 373 11.83 -22.07 4.12
C THR A 373 12.64 -20.99 3.37
N ASP A 374 12.45 -19.69 3.62
CA ASP A 374 13.19 -18.59 2.95
C ASP A 374 14.53 -18.25 3.63
N PRO A 375 15.70 -18.50 2.99
CA PRO A 375 17.02 -18.24 3.56
C PRO A 375 17.33 -16.76 3.87
N GLN A 376 16.79 -15.80 3.11
CA GLN A 376 17.10 -14.38 3.33
C GLN A 376 16.44 -13.86 4.61
N TYR A 377 15.23 -14.31 4.88
CA TYR A 377 14.49 -13.94 6.08
C TYR A 377 15.10 -14.57 7.35
N LYS A 378 15.75 -15.74 7.24
CA LYS A 378 16.49 -16.36 8.35
C LYS A 378 17.60 -15.45 8.88
N ILE A 379 18.37 -14.83 7.98
CA ILE A 379 19.49 -13.95 8.33
C ILE A 379 19.01 -12.70 9.10
N LEU A 380 17.85 -12.15 8.72
CA LEU A 380 17.29 -10.96 9.39
C LEU A 380 16.85 -11.28 10.82
N ARG A 381 16.21 -12.44 11.03
CA ARG A 381 15.75 -12.86 12.36
C ARG A 381 16.89 -13.11 13.36
N MET A 382 18.09 -13.48 12.90
CA MET A 382 19.27 -13.60 13.77
C MET A 382 19.63 -12.29 14.49
N ARG A 383 19.18 -11.13 13.98
CA ARG A 383 19.41 -9.82 14.62
C ARG A 383 18.62 -9.62 15.90
N ALA A 384 17.51 -10.35 16.06
CA ALA A 384 16.70 -10.35 17.27
C ALA A 384 17.26 -11.23 18.39
N ARG A 385 18.47 -11.80 18.22
CA ARG A 385 19.15 -12.51 19.31
C ARG A 385 19.30 -11.58 20.52
N PRO A 386 19.20 -12.13 21.75
CA PRO A 386 19.50 -11.37 22.96
C PRO A 386 20.89 -10.72 22.91
N LYS A 387 20.97 -9.49 23.43
CA LYS A 387 22.22 -8.72 23.56
C LYS A 387 22.91 -9.09 24.85
N ILE A 388 24.22 -9.19 24.82
CA ILE A 388 25.04 -9.42 26.02
C ILE A 388 25.71 -8.10 26.38
N LEU A 389 25.28 -7.51 27.50
CA LEU A 389 25.90 -6.31 28.05
C LEU A 389 26.78 -6.72 29.23
N MET A 390 27.98 -6.17 29.28
CA MET A 390 28.96 -6.51 30.30
C MET A 390 29.31 -5.29 31.14
N ALA A 391 29.31 -5.45 32.45
CA ALA A 391 29.82 -4.48 33.42
C ALA A 391 31.05 -5.02 34.14
N SER A 392 31.97 -4.14 34.51
CA SER A 392 33.19 -4.49 35.26
C SER A 392 33.15 -4.06 36.72
N ASN A 393 32.11 -3.35 37.17
CA ASN A 393 31.93 -2.96 38.56
C ASN A 393 30.45 -2.81 38.91
N TYR A 394 30.17 -2.60 40.20
CA TYR A 394 28.81 -2.50 40.74
C TYR A 394 28.01 -1.34 40.16
N ASP A 395 28.65 -0.18 39.97
CA ASP A 395 27.99 1.05 39.52
C ASP A 395 27.58 0.94 38.04
N GLU A 396 28.44 0.37 37.20
CA GLU A 396 28.14 0.07 35.80
C GLU A 396 27.03 -0.99 35.70
N ALA A 397 27.07 -2.04 36.53
CA ALA A 397 26.04 -3.06 36.56
C ALA A 397 24.65 -2.48 36.93
N LEU A 398 24.59 -1.60 37.92
CA LEU A 398 23.36 -0.90 38.28
C LEU A 398 22.89 0.08 37.20
N SER A 399 23.82 0.76 36.52
CA SER A 399 23.48 1.65 35.40
C SER A 399 22.81 0.87 34.26
N ILE A 400 23.39 -0.28 33.87
CA ILE A 400 22.81 -1.16 32.84
C ILE A 400 21.47 -1.72 33.32
N PHE A 401 21.38 -2.17 34.58
CA PHE A 401 20.13 -2.65 35.16
C PHE A 401 19.02 -1.60 35.08
N ASN A 402 19.27 -0.39 35.58
CA ASN A 402 18.28 0.68 35.61
C ASN A 402 17.78 1.07 34.21
N ARG A 403 18.67 1.03 33.21
CA ARG A 403 18.33 1.35 31.82
C ARG A 403 17.55 0.24 31.13
N TYR A 404 17.82 -1.02 31.43
CA TYR A 404 17.29 -2.16 30.66
C TYR A 404 16.46 -3.17 31.48
N LYS A 405 16.03 -2.83 32.71
CA LYS A 405 15.34 -3.76 33.61
C LYS A 405 14.11 -4.44 33.03
N ASP A 406 13.34 -3.76 32.19
CA ASP A 406 12.16 -4.33 31.53
C ASP A 406 12.52 -5.34 30.40
N TYR A 407 13.78 -5.33 29.97
CA TYR A 407 14.33 -6.18 28.90
C TYR A 407 15.32 -7.24 29.40
N LEU A 408 15.66 -7.25 30.69
CA LEU A 408 16.59 -8.20 31.26
C LEU A 408 16.03 -9.62 31.25
N LEU A 409 16.84 -10.53 30.71
CA LEU A 409 16.55 -11.95 30.68
C LEU A 409 17.19 -12.69 31.85
N CYS A 410 18.45 -12.40 32.15
CA CYS A 410 19.15 -12.95 33.30
C CYS A 410 20.37 -12.10 33.69
N LEU A 411 20.83 -12.34 34.92
CA LEU A 411 22.07 -11.81 35.48
C LEU A 411 23.09 -12.95 35.62
N ILE A 412 24.31 -12.73 35.16
CA ILE A 412 25.47 -13.59 35.43
C ILE A 412 26.50 -12.71 36.13
N SER A 413 26.84 -12.97 37.39
CA SER A 413 27.70 -12.10 38.18
C SER A 413 28.80 -12.88 38.87
N ASP A 414 30.03 -12.35 38.86
CA ASP A 414 31.04 -12.74 39.84
C ASP A 414 30.57 -12.42 41.25
N VAL A 415 31.09 -13.14 42.24
CA VAL A 415 30.80 -12.90 43.65
C VAL A 415 31.62 -11.72 44.17
N LYS A 416 32.86 -11.58 43.68
CA LYS A 416 33.83 -10.59 44.14
C LYS A 416 34.19 -9.63 43.01
N PHE A 417 33.93 -8.33 43.21
CA PHE A 417 34.36 -7.27 42.30
C PHE A 417 34.28 -5.90 43.03
N ARG A 418 34.62 -4.81 42.33
CA ARG A 418 34.67 -3.46 42.92
C ARG A 418 33.27 -2.83 43.10
N VAL A 419 33.06 -2.21 44.26
CA VAL A 419 31.91 -1.37 44.61
C VAL A 419 32.45 0.02 45.01
N HIS A 420 32.11 1.08 44.29
CA HIS A 420 32.72 2.41 44.47
C HIS A 420 34.27 2.35 44.49
N ASP A 421 34.85 1.64 43.52
CA ASP A 421 36.30 1.37 43.38
C ASP A 421 36.98 0.57 44.52
N VAL A 422 36.21 0.05 45.49
CA VAL A 422 36.75 -0.81 46.57
C VAL A 422 36.35 -2.27 46.33
N MET A 423 37.31 -3.19 46.39
CA MET A 423 37.03 -4.63 46.28
C MET A 423 36.12 -5.11 47.42
N ASP A 424 35.01 -5.76 47.07
CA ASP A 424 34.06 -6.34 48.02
C ASP A 424 33.86 -7.83 47.72
N GLU A 425 34.16 -8.68 48.70
CA GLU A 425 34.05 -10.15 48.61
C GLU A 425 32.60 -10.64 48.45
N LYS A 426 31.61 -9.76 48.64
CA LYS A 426 30.17 -10.07 48.53
C LYS A 426 29.45 -9.16 47.55
N ALA A 427 30.17 -8.49 46.65
CA ALA A 427 29.60 -7.55 45.69
C ALA A 427 28.48 -8.19 44.85
N GLY A 428 28.70 -9.40 44.31
CA GLY A 428 27.72 -10.11 43.48
C GLY A 428 26.48 -10.55 44.24
N ILE A 429 26.66 -10.94 45.51
CA ILE A 429 25.56 -11.32 46.40
C ILE A 429 24.66 -10.10 46.63
N LYS A 430 25.26 -8.95 47.00
CA LYS A 430 24.54 -7.68 47.17
C LYS A 430 23.85 -7.22 45.89
N LEU A 431 24.47 -7.43 44.73
CA LEU A 431 23.90 -7.07 43.43
C LEU A 431 22.65 -7.92 43.13
N VAL A 432 22.72 -9.23 43.35
CA VAL A 432 21.57 -10.13 43.19
C VAL A 432 20.42 -9.73 44.11
N GLU A 433 20.70 -9.46 45.38
CA GLU A 433 19.69 -9.01 46.36
C GLU A 433 19.03 -7.70 45.91
N GLN A 434 19.83 -6.73 45.48
CA GLN A 434 19.34 -5.44 45.00
C GLN A 434 18.45 -5.60 43.77
N ILE A 435 18.91 -6.31 42.74
CA ILE A 435 18.15 -6.53 41.51
C ILE A 435 16.84 -7.28 41.80
N ARG A 436 16.87 -8.29 42.68
CA ARG A 436 15.68 -9.08 43.02
C ARG A 436 14.68 -8.36 43.91
N SER A 437 15.07 -7.27 44.57
CA SER A 437 14.11 -6.40 45.26
C SER A 437 13.12 -5.75 44.28
N GLU A 438 13.55 -5.47 43.04
CA GLU A 438 12.71 -4.95 41.96
C GLU A 438 12.20 -6.04 41.00
N LEU A 439 13.00 -7.07 40.73
CA LEU A 439 12.67 -8.21 39.85
C LEU A 439 12.80 -9.56 40.59
N PRO A 440 11.81 -9.95 41.42
CA PRO A 440 11.91 -11.10 42.32
C PRO A 440 12.19 -12.45 41.62
N ASN A 441 11.78 -12.58 40.37
CA ASN A 441 11.86 -13.82 39.59
C ASN A 441 12.98 -13.83 38.55
N LEU A 442 13.86 -12.82 38.51
CA LEU A 442 14.94 -12.78 37.52
C LEU A 442 15.91 -13.96 37.73
N PRO A 443 16.14 -14.79 36.70
CA PRO A 443 17.18 -15.82 36.73
C PRO A 443 18.55 -15.18 36.96
N ALA A 444 19.29 -15.71 37.93
CA ALA A 444 20.61 -15.21 38.29
C ALA A 444 21.60 -16.37 38.47
N VAL A 445 22.82 -16.15 37.99
CA VAL A 445 23.98 -17.03 38.19
C VAL A 445 25.02 -16.28 38.98
N LEU A 446 25.49 -16.91 40.06
CA LEU A 446 26.72 -16.50 40.72
C LEU A 446 27.85 -17.38 40.23
N GLN A 447 28.92 -16.77 39.74
CA GLN A 447 30.15 -17.45 39.36
C GLN A 447 31.26 -17.11 40.36
N SER A 448 32.11 -18.09 40.69
CA SER A 448 33.28 -17.85 41.55
C SER A 448 34.36 -18.89 41.31
N SER A 449 35.61 -18.54 41.59
CA SER A 449 36.70 -19.52 41.71
C SER A 449 36.73 -20.20 43.08
N ASP A 450 36.02 -19.65 44.06
CA ASP A 450 35.90 -20.21 45.41
C ASP A 450 34.57 -20.98 45.55
N VAL A 451 34.67 -22.29 45.75
CA VAL A 451 33.53 -23.21 45.83
C VAL A 451 32.69 -22.97 47.09
N GLU A 452 33.25 -22.37 48.15
CA GLU A 452 32.48 -22.04 49.36
C GLU A 452 31.32 -21.07 49.06
N ASN A 453 31.46 -20.26 48.00
CA ASN A 453 30.40 -19.34 47.56
C ASN A 453 29.17 -20.02 46.96
N ALA A 454 29.23 -21.33 46.66
CA ALA A 454 28.07 -22.10 46.25
C ALA A 454 26.97 -22.12 47.33
N SER A 455 27.36 -22.00 48.61
CA SER A 455 26.41 -21.90 49.72
C SER A 455 25.53 -20.65 49.62
N TYR A 456 26.13 -19.48 49.37
CA TYR A 456 25.40 -18.22 49.17
C TYR A 456 24.49 -18.26 47.95
N ALA A 457 24.92 -18.90 46.85
CA ALA A 457 24.06 -19.08 45.69
C ALA A 457 22.83 -19.93 46.02
N LYS A 458 22.99 -20.99 46.82
CA LYS A 458 21.88 -21.83 47.28
C LYS A 458 20.90 -21.07 48.17
N ASP A 459 21.41 -20.27 49.10
CA ASP A 459 20.59 -19.44 50.00
C ASP A 459 19.80 -18.39 49.22
N LEU A 460 20.41 -17.79 48.22
CA LEU A 460 19.76 -16.87 47.30
C LEU A 460 18.88 -17.59 46.26
N LYS A 461 18.86 -18.91 46.14
CA LYS A 461 18.17 -19.63 45.04
C LYS A 461 18.65 -19.16 43.65
N CYS A 462 19.96 -19.05 43.49
CA CYS A 462 20.66 -18.79 42.23
C CYS A 462 21.37 -20.05 41.76
N SER A 463 21.60 -20.16 40.45
CA SER A 463 22.53 -21.16 39.93
C SER A 463 23.96 -20.75 40.30
N PHE A 464 24.82 -21.73 40.54
CA PHE A 464 26.25 -21.49 40.80
C PHE A 464 27.09 -22.09 39.67
N ILE A 465 28.09 -21.34 39.19
CA ILE A 465 29.06 -21.82 38.20
C ILE A 465 30.47 -21.65 38.77
N GLU A 466 31.22 -22.75 38.85
CA GLU A 466 32.62 -22.70 39.25
C GLU A 466 33.51 -22.30 38.07
N LYS A 467 34.25 -21.19 38.20
CA LYS A 467 35.08 -20.62 37.12
C LYS A 467 36.19 -21.55 36.62
N ASN A 468 36.63 -22.48 37.46
CA ASN A 468 37.71 -23.43 37.17
C ASN A 468 37.19 -24.86 36.89
N SER A 469 35.87 -25.04 36.73
CA SER A 469 35.28 -26.33 36.38
C SER A 469 35.76 -26.83 35.01
N ASP A 470 36.09 -28.12 34.92
CA ASP A 470 36.37 -28.80 33.65
C ASP A 470 35.14 -28.82 32.71
N ASN A 471 33.93 -28.62 33.25
CA ASN A 471 32.65 -28.64 32.53
C ASN A 471 32.03 -27.25 32.31
N LEU A 472 32.78 -26.17 32.53
CA LEU A 472 32.27 -24.79 32.47
C LEU A 472 31.44 -24.48 31.20
N ARG A 473 31.87 -24.98 30.04
CA ARG A 473 31.15 -24.79 28.76
C ARG A 473 29.75 -25.40 28.78
N GLN A 474 29.64 -26.61 29.35
CA GLN A 474 28.38 -27.33 29.43
C GLN A 474 27.44 -26.69 30.47
N ASP A 475 28.00 -26.18 31.57
CA ASP A 475 27.23 -25.50 32.62
C ASP A 475 26.58 -24.21 32.10
N ILE A 476 27.36 -23.38 31.39
CA ILE A 476 26.85 -22.17 30.72
C ILE A 476 25.79 -22.55 29.68
N ARG A 477 26.06 -23.55 28.82
CA ARG A 477 25.11 -23.96 27.79
C ARG A 477 23.79 -24.43 28.40
N SER A 478 23.85 -25.26 29.44
CA SER A 478 22.67 -25.79 30.12
C SER A 478 21.85 -24.69 30.79
N PHE A 479 22.52 -23.71 31.40
CA PHE A 479 21.86 -22.51 31.93
C PHE A 479 21.15 -21.72 30.82
N ILE A 480 21.85 -21.39 29.76
CA ILE A 480 21.29 -20.66 28.62
C ILE A 480 20.08 -21.41 28.01
N GLU A 481 20.20 -22.72 27.81
CA GLU A 481 19.10 -23.58 27.30
C GLU A 481 17.87 -23.55 28.21
N GLN A 482 18.05 -23.56 29.53
CA GLN A 482 16.93 -23.59 30.48
C GLN A 482 16.17 -22.27 30.58
N TYR A 483 16.85 -21.13 30.43
CA TYR A 483 16.29 -19.81 30.75
C TYR A 483 15.96 -18.94 29.54
N LEU A 484 16.50 -19.22 28.36
CA LEU A 484 16.17 -18.45 27.16
C LEU A 484 14.88 -18.89 26.45
N GLY A 485 14.21 -19.94 26.92
CA GLY A 485 12.88 -20.34 26.41
C GLY A 485 12.88 -20.77 24.94
N PHE A 486 14.03 -21.25 24.45
CA PHE A 486 14.22 -21.61 23.05
C PHE A 486 13.71 -23.04 22.77
N GLY A 487 12.80 -23.18 21.78
CA GLY A 487 12.19 -24.46 21.38
C GLY A 487 10.66 -24.42 21.30
N ASP A 488 10.03 -25.58 21.47
CA ASP A 488 8.58 -25.69 21.66
C ASP A 488 8.14 -24.96 22.94
N PHE A 489 6.94 -24.36 22.96
CA PHE A 489 6.44 -23.74 24.19
C PHE A 489 6.03 -24.85 25.17
N VAL A 490 6.83 -25.03 26.21
CA VAL A 490 6.50 -25.98 27.27
C VAL A 490 5.75 -25.25 28.38
N TYR A 491 4.45 -25.52 28.49
CA TYR A 491 3.66 -25.09 29.64
C TYR A 491 4.16 -25.79 30.89
N LYS A 492 4.38 -25.04 31.96
CA LYS A 492 4.94 -25.53 33.24
C LYS A 492 4.03 -25.22 34.41
N ASN A 493 4.08 -26.05 35.44
CA ASN A 493 3.41 -25.78 36.71
C ASN A 493 4.19 -24.73 37.54
N ILE A 494 3.69 -24.39 38.73
CA ILE A 494 4.35 -23.42 39.64
C ILE A 494 5.74 -23.85 40.11
N HIS A 495 6.04 -25.15 40.06
CA HIS A 495 7.31 -25.75 40.45
C HIS A 495 8.30 -25.84 39.28
N GLY A 496 7.87 -25.52 38.06
CA GLY A 496 8.68 -25.56 36.84
C GLY A 496 8.64 -26.89 36.09
N ASP A 497 7.82 -27.85 36.51
CA ASP A 497 7.67 -29.14 35.83
C ASP A 497 6.83 -28.99 34.56
N PRO A 498 7.18 -29.69 33.46
CA PRO A 498 6.45 -29.63 32.20
C PRO A 498 5.06 -30.28 32.29
N ILE A 499 4.05 -29.61 31.71
CA ILE A 499 2.66 -30.07 31.61
C ILE A 499 2.38 -30.55 30.18
N VAL A 500 2.54 -29.65 29.19
CA VAL A 500 2.28 -29.92 27.77
C VAL A 500 3.14 -29.01 26.90
N THR A 501 3.40 -29.44 25.67
CA THR A 501 4.33 -28.80 24.75
C THR A 501 3.60 -28.37 23.47
N ALA A 502 3.69 -27.10 23.10
CA ALA A 502 3.15 -26.55 21.85
C ALA A 502 4.26 -26.26 20.83
N LYS A 503 4.16 -26.85 19.64
CA LYS A 503 5.14 -26.67 18.55
C LYS A 503 4.80 -25.50 17.65
N SER A 504 3.49 -25.23 17.49
CA SER A 504 2.94 -24.20 16.61
C SER A 504 2.06 -23.20 17.36
N LEU A 505 1.84 -22.00 16.80
CA LEU A 505 0.91 -21.01 17.36
C LEU A 505 -0.50 -21.56 17.55
N ARG A 506 -0.89 -22.50 16.68
CA ARG A 506 -2.17 -23.20 16.76
C ARG A 506 -2.24 -24.13 17.98
N GLU A 507 -1.24 -24.99 18.16
CA GLU A 507 -1.17 -25.86 19.35
C GLU A 507 -1.07 -25.03 20.64
N PHE A 508 -0.36 -23.90 20.59
CA PHE A 508 -0.28 -22.96 21.69
C PHE A 508 -1.67 -22.43 22.08
N GLU A 509 -2.47 -22.02 21.10
CA GLU A 509 -3.87 -21.59 21.29
C GLU A 509 -4.75 -22.74 21.80
N GLU A 510 -4.71 -23.92 21.18
CA GLU A 510 -5.50 -25.10 21.56
C GLU A 510 -5.24 -25.50 23.03
N HIS A 511 -4.00 -25.38 23.49
CA HIS A 511 -3.64 -25.64 24.89
C HIS A 511 -4.03 -24.52 25.85
N LEU A 512 -4.09 -23.25 25.42
CA LEU A 512 -4.53 -22.13 26.29
C LEU A 512 -5.93 -22.36 26.88
N TYR A 513 -6.84 -22.98 26.12
CA TYR A 513 -8.20 -23.28 26.59
C TYR A 513 -8.23 -24.22 27.81
N ASN A 514 -7.24 -25.10 27.95
CA ASN A 514 -7.29 -26.22 28.91
C ASN A 514 -6.20 -26.13 30.00
N ILE A 515 -5.23 -25.23 29.88
CA ILE A 515 -4.09 -25.16 30.80
C ILE A 515 -4.49 -24.59 32.18
N PRO A 516 -3.98 -25.11 33.31
CA PRO A 516 -4.29 -24.58 34.64
C PRO A 516 -3.94 -23.09 34.82
N ALA A 517 -4.76 -22.37 35.58
CA ALA A 517 -4.59 -20.94 35.91
C ALA A 517 -3.20 -20.60 36.47
N GLU A 518 -2.68 -21.48 37.31
CA GLU A 518 -1.37 -21.34 37.93
C GLU A 518 -0.21 -21.41 36.93
N SER A 519 -0.37 -22.15 35.82
CA SER A 519 0.57 -22.17 34.70
C SER A 519 0.54 -20.84 33.95
N LEU A 520 -0.65 -20.27 33.71
CA LEU A 520 -0.79 -18.96 33.04
C LEU A 520 -0.07 -17.86 33.82
N ILE A 521 -0.27 -17.80 35.14
CA ILE A 521 0.41 -16.85 36.02
C ILE A 521 1.93 -17.09 35.99
N TYR A 522 2.36 -18.36 36.03
CA TYR A 522 3.78 -18.71 35.99
C TYR A 522 4.48 -18.16 34.74
N HIS A 523 3.86 -18.32 33.57
CA HIS A 523 4.41 -17.89 32.28
C HIS A 523 4.25 -16.38 32.04
N ALA A 524 3.12 -15.79 32.43
CA ALA A 524 2.87 -14.35 32.29
C ALA A 524 3.83 -13.52 33.16
N ASN A 525 4.07 -13.91 34.42
CA ASN A 525 5.03 -13.24 35.31
C ASN A 525 6.48 -13.25 34.79
N ARG A 526 6.80 -14.17 33.88
CA ARG A 526 8.13 -14.35 33.30
C ARG A 526 8.20 -13.89 31.85
N ASN A 527 7.14 -13.28 31.31
CA ASN A 527 7.02 -12.86 29.92
C ASN A 527 7.29 -13.99 28.90
N ASN A 528 7.06 -15.25 29.29
CA ASN A 528 7.36 -16.41 28.44
C ASN A 528 6.53 -16.39 27.14
N PHE A 529 5.30 -15.87 27.18
CA PHE A 529 4.42 -15.79 26.01
C PHE A 529 4.95 -14.84 24.94
N SER A 530 5.28 -13.59 25.30
CA SER A 530 5.81 -12.61 24.35
C SER A 530 7.20 -13.03 23.83
N LEU A 531 8.03 -13.63 24.69
CA LEU A 531 9.34 -14.17 24.32
C LEU A 531 9.23 -15.24 23.23
N TRP A 532 8.33 -16.20 23.43
CA TRP A 532 8.15 -17.31 22.50
C TRP A 532 7.59 -16.86 21.15
N LEU A 533 6.66 -15.90 21.14
CA LEU A 533 6.11 -15.31 19.92
C LEU A 533 7.14 -14.46 19.16
N MET A 534 7.93 -13.67 19.88
CA MET A 534 9.00 -12.86 19.29
C MET A 534 10.05 -13.73 18.61
N ALA A 535 10.43 -14.84 19.23
CA ALA A 535 11.40 -15.79 18.68
C ALA A 535 10.91 -16.44 17.37
N ARG A 536 9.60 -16.65 17.22
CA ARG A 536 8.96 -17.15 15.98
C ARG A 536 8.58 -16.04 14.99
N GLY A 537 8.93 -14.80 15.32
CA GLY A 537 8.72 -13.58 14.55
C GLY A 537 7.29 -13.18 14.31
N GLU A 538 6.45 -13.47 15.29
CA GLU A 538 5.13 -12.86 15.45
C GLU A 538 5.29 -11.58 16.28
N VAL A 539 6.01 -10.60 15.71
CA VAL A 539 6.51 -9.41 16.42
C VAL A 539 5.38 -8.54 16.95
N LYS A 540 4.36 -8.28 16.12
CA LYS A 540 3.22 -7.43 16.49
C LYS A 540 2.47 -7.97 17.72
N ILE A 541 2.06 -9.24 17.70
CA ILE A 541 1.36 -9.86 18.83
C ILE A 541 2.26 -9.98 20.06
N ALA A 542 3.56 -10.25 19.89
CA ALA A 542 4.51 -10.25 21.00
C ALA A 542 4.60 -8.89 21.69
N LYS A 543 4.65 -7.79 20.93
CA LYS A 543 4.63 -6.41 21.45
C LYS A 543 3.34 -6.09 22.20
N MET A 544 2.20 -6.50 21.68
CA MET A 544 0.90 -6.27 22.33
C MET A 544 0.79 -7.01 23.66
N ILE A 545 1.26 -8.27 23.72
CA ILE A 545 1.25 -9.06 24.95
C ILE A 545 2.25 -8.50 25.97
N ALA A 546 3.43 -8.05 25.53
CA ALA A 546 4.48 -7.54 26.42
C ALA A 546 4.12 -6.25 27.17
N ARG A 547 3.13 -5.49 26.69
CA ARG A 547 2.69 -4.22 27.31
C ARG A 547 1.92 -4.41 28.61
N TYR A 548 1.34 -5.59 28.84
CA TYR A 548 0.49 -5.86 30.00
C TYR A 548 1.20 -6.76 31.00
N LYS A 549 1.17 -6.37 32.27
CA LYS A 549 1.68 -7.15 33.41
C LYS A 549 0.55 -7.99 34.00
N THR A 550 0.92 -9.04 34.74
CA THR A 550 -0.07 -9.86 35.48
C THR A 550 -0.91 -9.05 36.46
N THR A 551 -0.39 -7.93 36.97
CA THR A 551 -1.08 -6.98 37.85
C THR A 551 -2.21 -6.23 37.17
N ASP A 552 -2.22 -6.16 35.84
CA ASP A 552 -3.24 -5.45 35.07
C ASP A 552 -4.52 -6.29 34.90
N PHE A 553 -4.47 -7.56 35.28
CA PHE A 553 -5.57 -8.51 35.17
C PHE A 553 -6.12 -8.88 36.55
N LYS A 554 -7.45 -9.01 36.67
CA LYS A 554 -8.11 -9.36 37.94
C LYS A 554 -7.95 -10.85 38.28
N SER A 555 -7.81 -11.69 37.27
CA SER A 555 -7.69 -13.14 37.41
C SER A 555 -6.85 -13.79 36.29
N ALA A 556 -6.40 -15.02 36.50
CA ALA A 556 -5.75 -15.82 35.47
C ALA A 556 -6.66 -16.12 34.27
N GLU A 557 -7.98 -16.15 34.49
CA GLU A 557 -8.98 -16.34 33.44
C GLU A 557 -9.04 -15.14 32.50
N ASP A 558 -8.88 -13.92 33.04
CA ASP A 558 -8.79 -12.71 32.22
C ASP A 558 -7.54 -12.71 31.33
N ILE A 559 -6.40 -13.21 31.86
CA ILE A 559 -5.18 -13.42 31.07
C ILE A 559 -5.44 -14.42 29.93
N ARG A 560 -6.12 -15.53 30.22
CA ARG A 560 -6.48 -16.54 29.21
C ARG A 560 -7.34 -15.93 28.11
N ALA A 561 -8.41 -15.24 28.49
CA ALA A 561 -9.33 -14.60 27.56
C ALA A 561 -8.62 -13.55 26.71
N TYR A 562 -7.76 -12.73 27.33
CA TYR A 562 -6.95 -11.74 26.61
C TYR A 562 -6.01 -12.39 25.59
N LEU A 563 -5.26 -13.43 25.97
CA LEU A 563 -4.35 -14.12 25.04
C LEU A 563 -5.10 -14.76 23.87
N ILE A 564 -6.24 -15.40 24.13
CA ILE A 564 -7.08 -16.03 23.09
C ILE A 564 -7.65 -14.97 22.15
N ASN A 565 -8.24 -13.90 22.70
CA ASN A 565 -8.77 -12.80 21.90
C ASN A 565 -7.67 -12.16 21.05
N MET A 566 -6.48 -11.95 21.61
CA MET A 566 -5.36 -11.39 20.87
C MET A 566 -4.91 -12.29 19.71
N ILE A 567 -4.86 -13.61 19.91
CA ILE A 567 -4.51 -14.56 18.85
C ILE A 567 -5.59 -14.55 17.75
N HIS A 568 -6.87 -14.47 18.12
CA HIS A 568 -7.97 -14.37 17.16
C HIS A 568 -7.95 -13.06 16.38
N GLU A 569 -7.82 -11.92 17.06
CA GLU A 569 -7.72 -10.61 16.41
C GLU A 569 -6.54 -10.56 15.43
N PHE A 570 -5.37 -11.04 15.86
CA PHE A 570 -4.19 -11.10 15.01
C PHE A 570 -4.37 -12.01 13.79
N ARG A 571 -5.04 -13.17 13.96
CA ARG A 571 -5.36 -14.09 12.86
C ARG A 571 -6.36 -13.47 11.89
N ASN A 572 -7.41 -12.83 12.40
CA ASN A 572 -8.42 -12.17 11.61
C ASN A 572 -7.80 -11.00 10.83
N GLU A 573 -7.01 -10.16 11.50
CA GLU A 573 -6.26 -9.07 10.87
C GLU A 573 -5.34 -9.56 9.74
N LYS A 574 -4.61 -10.67 9.95
CA LYS A 574 -3.78 -11.28 8.89
C LYS A 574 -4.60 -11.78 7.69
N GLN A 575 -5.89 -12.06 7.86
CA GLN A 575 -6.81 -12.55 6.84
C GLN A 575 -7.67 -11.45 6.19
N LYS A 576 -7.83 -10.29 6.85
CA LYS A 576 -8.57 -9.15 6.29
C LYS A 576 -7.96 -8.70 4.96
N GLY A 577 -8.81 -8.39 3.99
CA GLY A 577 -8.38 -7.93 2.67
C GLY A 577 -7.63 -8.97 1.84
N LYS A 578 -7.63 -10.26 2.23
CA LYS A 578 -6.95 -11.34 1.49
C LYS A 578 -7.92 -12.38 0.94
N ILE A 579 -7.44 -13.09 -0.07
CA ILE A 579 -8.08 -14.30 -0.58
C ILE A 579 -7.66 -15.47 0.31
N VAL A 580 -8.62 -16.12 0.95
CA VAL A 580 -8.39 -17.24 1.86
C VAL A 580 -8.88 -18.53 1.20
N ALA A 581 -8.03 -19.56 1.20
CA ALA A 581 -8.45 -20.87 0.72
C ALA A 581 -9.53 -21.46 1.65
N PHE A 582 -10.57 -22.06 1.08
CA PHE A 582 -11.67 -22.65 1.84
C PHE A 582 -11.18 -23.63 2.94
N LYS A 583 -11.61 -23.38 4.18
CA LYS A 583 -11.44 -24.24 5.35
C LYS A 583 -12.80 -24.39 6.06
N THR A 584 -13.01 -25.51 6.75
CA THR A 584 -14.27 -25.86 7.45
C THR A 584 -14.51 -25.11 8.77
N GLN A 585 -13.67 -24.12 9.12
CA GLN A 585 -13.75 -23.37 10.38
C GLN A 585 -14.42 -22.00 10.18
N PRO A 586 -15.01 -21.39 11.23
CA PRO A 586 -15.65 -20.08 11.14
C PRO A 586 -14.64 -19.01 10.71
N GLY A 587 -15.07 -18.16 9.78
CA GLY A 587 -14.22 -17.11 9.19
C GLY A 587 -14.68 -16.59 7.83
N PHE A 588 -15.80 -17.03 7.27
CA PHE A 588 -16.36 -16.42 6.07
C PHE A 588 -17.20 -15.20 6.44
N ASN A 589 -16.74 -13.99 6.08
CA ASN A 589 -17.40 -12.72 6.38
C ASN A 589 -17.11 -11.69 5.28
N GLU A 590 -17.62 -10.46 5.43
CA GLU A 590 -17.39 -9.34 4.50
C GLU A 590 -15.91 -8.87 4.44
N GLU A 591 -15.04 -9.36 5.31
CA GLU A 591 -13.63 -8.90 5.42
C GLU A 591 -12.66 -9.72 4.55
N ASN A 592 -13.09 -10.86 4.03
CA ASN A 592 -12.27 -11.74 3.21
C ASN A 592 -13.03 -12.33 2.01
N ILE A 593 -12.26 -12.81 1.04
CA ILE A 593 -12.80 -13.54 -0.12
C ILE A 593 -12.38 -14.99 -0.01
N VAL A 594 -13.33 -15.91 -0.14
CA VAL A 594 -13.05 -17.34 0.00
C VAL A 594 -12.89 -18.01 -1.37
N ALA A 595 -11.72 -18.61 -1.62
CA ALA A 595 -11.46 -19.40 -2.82
C ALA A 595 -11.90 -20.87 -2.62
N LEU A 596 -12.86 -21.33 -3.43
CA LEU A 596 -13.45 -22.66 -3.38
C LEU A 596 -12.73 -23.70 -4.25
N SER A 597 -11.89 -23.25 -5.18
CA SER A 597 -11.00 -24.07 -6.01
C SER A 597 -9.68 -23.32 -6.25
N SER A 598 -8.68 -24.02 -6.78
CA SER A 598 -7.42 -23.44 -7.23
C SER A 598 -7.58 -22.79 -8.61
N GLY A 599 -6.51 -22.12 -9.06
CA GLY A 599 -6.46 -21.43 -10.35
C GLY A 599 -6.69 -19.92 -10.25
N SER A 600 -6.57 -19.24 -11.39
CA SER A 600 -6.91 -17.81 -11.54
C SER A 600 -8.36 -17.53 -11.15
N LEU A 601 -8.63 -16.35 -10.60
CA LEU A 601 -9.97 -15.89 -10.22
C LEU A 601 -10.76 -15.27 -11.39
N GLY A 602 -10.13 -15.12 -12.57
CA GLY A 602 -10.64 -14.25 -13.64
C GLY A 602 -10.55 -12.76 -13.31
N GLY A 603 -10.89 -11.87 -14.23
CA GLY A 603 -10.67 -10.43 -14.05
C GLY A 603 -11.63 -9.75 -13.09
N LYS A 604 -12.93 -10.06 -13.13
CA LYS A 604 -13.90 -9.58 -12.11
C LYS A 604 -13.49 -10.04 -10.71
N GLY A 605 -13.06 -11.29 -10.58
CA GLY A 605 -12.59 -11.87 -9.32
C GLY A 605 -11.31 -11.19 -8.82
N ARG A 606 -10.37 -10.84 -9.72
CA ARG A 606 -9.20 -10.02 -9.38
C ARG A 606 -9.60 -8.61 -8.94
N GLY A 607 -10.55 -7.98 -9.64
CA GLY A 607 -11.09 -6.66 -9.27
C GLY A 607 -11.70 -6.64 -7.87
N LEU A 608 -12.54 -7.64 -7.54
CA LEU A 608 -13.11 -7.80 -6.20
C LEU A 608 -12.04 -8.08 -5.14
N ALA A 609 -11.05 -8.92 -5.44
CA ALA A 609 -9.93 -9.16 -4.55
C ALA A 609 -9.13 -7.87 -4.28
N PHE A 610 -8.98 -7.03 -5.30
CA PHE A 610 -8.33 -5.74 -5.18
C PHE A 610 -9.15 -4.76 -4.33
N ILE A 611 -10.47 -4.65 -4.57
CA ILE A 611 -11.39 -3.86 -3.73
C ILE A 611 -11.28 -4.29 -2.27
N ASN A 612 -11.36 -5.58 -1.99
CA ASN A 612 -11.30 -6.10 -0.63
C ASN A 612 -9.95 -5.77 0.03
N SER A 613 -8.85 -5.91 -0.70
CA SER A 613 -7.53 -5.48 -0.24
C SER A 613 -7.49 -3.99 0.05
N MET A 614 -8.00 -3.14 -0.85
CA MET A 614 -8.03 -1.69 -0.65
C MET A 614 -8.88 -1.29 0.57
N LEU A 615 -10.07 -1.84 0.72
CA LEU A 615 -10.98 -1.53 1.84
C LEU A 615 -10.30 -1.76 3.20
N TYR A 616 -9.70 -2.93 3.39
CA TYR A 616 -9.19 -3.33 4.70
C TYR A 616 -7.68 -3.06 4.87
N ASN A 617 -6.86 -3.26 3.84
CA ASN A 617 -5.41 -3.02 3.93
C ASN A 617 -5.03 -1.56 3.73
N LEU A 618 -5.80 -0.74 3.00
CA LEU A 618 -5.54 0.70 2.87
C LEU A 618 -6.49 1.55 3.73
N ASN A 619 -7.40 0.91 4.48
CA ASN A 619 -8.40 1.56 5.33
C ASN A 619 -9.19 2.62 4.55
N LEU A 620 -9.74 2.26 3.39
CA LEU A 620 -10.42 3.17 2.47
C LEU A 620 -11.52 4.01 3.14
N SER A 621 -12.16 3.43 4.16
CA SER A 621 -13.20 4.08 4.97
C SER A 621 -12.73 5.33 5.71
N SER A 622 -11.43 5.50 5.97
CA SER A 622 -10.88 6.70 6.60
C SER A 622 -10.94 7.94 5.69
N TYR A 623 -10.94 7.74 4.37
CA TYR A 623 -10.97 8.82 3.38
C TYR A 623 -12.39 9.33 3.10
N VAL A 624 -13.43 8.62 3.57
CA VAL A 624 -14.83 8.93 3.28
C VAL A 624 -15.64 9.04 4.58
N PRO A 625 -15.52 10.17 5.33
CA PRO A 625 -16.27 10.34 6.57
C PRO A 625 -17.78 10.48 6.30
N GLY A 626 -18.61 9.96 7.22
CA GLY A 626 -20.07 10.11 7.19
C GLY A 626 -20.85 9.02 6.44
N ILE A 627 -20.17 8.03 5.85
CA ILE A 627 -20.79 6.86 5.22
C ILE A 627 -19.91 5.62 5.41
N ASN A 628 -20.51 4.44 5.52
CA ASN A 628 -19.77 3.18 5.62
C ASN A 628 -19.44 2.65 4.24
N VAL A 629 -18.15 2.55 3.89
CA VAL A 629 -17.73 1.91 2.64
C VAL A 629 -17.53 0.41 2.88
N LYS A 630 -18.23 -0.43 2.12
CA LYS A 630 -18.25 -1.90 2.29
C LYS A 630 -18.11 -2.64 0.95
N ALA A 631 -17.82 -3.93 1.03
CA ALA A 631 -17.96 -4.89 -0.07
C ALA A 631 -18.84 -6.06 0.38
N PRO A 632 -19.67 -6.63 -0.51
CA PRO A 632 -20.53 -7.75 -0.17
C PRO A 632 -19.73 -9.05 0.06
N MET A 633 -20.27 -9.95 0.89
CA MET A 633 -19.70 -11.29 1.11
C MET A 633 -19.52 -12.01 -0.23
N THR A 634 -18.31 -12.52 -0.48
CA THR A 634 -17.90 -13.00 -1.81
C THR A 634 -17.07 -14.28 -1.70
N ALA A 635 -17.47 -15.31 -2.44
CA ALA A 635 -16.69 -16.53 -2.67
C ALA A 635 -16.38 -16.69 -4.16
N VAL A 636 -15.25 -17.30 -4.50
CA VAL A 636 -14.81 -17.44 -5.90
C VAL A 636 -14.40 -18.89 -6.21
N ILE A 637 -14.80 -19.37 -7.38
CA ILE A 637 -14.38 -20.62 -7.98
C ILE A 637 -13.36 -20.27 -9.06
N GLY A 638 -12.11 -20.67 -8.85
CA GLY A 638 -11.03 -20.47 -9.81
C GLY A 638 -11.16 -21.37 -11.06
N VAL A 639 -10.49 -20.93 -12.14
CA VAL A 639 -10.59 -21.50 -13.51
C VAL A 639 -10.24 -22.98 -13.60
N ASP A 640 -9.48 -23.55 -12.65
CA ASP A 640 -9.16 -24.98 -12.68
C ASP A 640 -10.44 -25.82 -12.64
N GLU A 641 -11.48 -25.38 -11.92
CA GLU A 641 -12.74 -26.12 -11.89
C GLU A 641 -13.45 -26.12 -13.24
N TYR A 642 -13.38 -25.02 -14.00
CA TYR A 642 -13.92 -24.94 -15.36
C TYR A 642 -13.23 -25.94 -16.30
N LEU A 643 -11.89 -25.95 -16.32
CA LEU A 643 -11.12 -26.91 -17.11
C LEU A 643 -11.47 -28.35 -16.76
N ASN A 644 -11.49 -28.66 -15.46
CA ASN A 644 -11.87 -29.99 -14.97
C ASN A 644 -13.31 -30.37 -15.37
N PHE A 645 -14.24 -29.41 -15.37
CA PHE A 645 -15.63 -29.63 -15.75
C PHE A 645 -15.77 -29.93 -17.25
N ILE A 646 -15.10 -29.17 -18.11
CA ILE A 646 -15.09 -29.38 -19.56
C ILE A 646 -14.53 -30.77 -19.90
N GLU A 647 -13.39 -31.13 -19.32
CA GLU A 647 -12.72 -32.42 -19.56
C GLU A 647 -13.54 -33.60 -19.04
N ARG A 648 -14.01 -33.55 -17.79
CA ARG A 648 -14.77 -34.64 -17.14
C ARG A 648 -16.05 -35.03 -17.88
N ASN A 649 -16.66 -34.08 -18.58
CA ASN A 649 -17.96 -34.25 -19.22
C ASN A 649 -17.87 -34.41 -20.75
N ASP A 650 -16.65 -34.46 -21.31
CA ASP A 650 -16.36 -34.57 -22.74
C ASP A 650 -17.13 -33.52 -23.57
N LEU A 651 -17.14 -32.25 -23.11
CA LEU A 651 -18.04 -31.23 -23.64
C LEU A 651 -17.58 -30.65 -24.98
N LEU A 652 -16.28 -30.56 -25.26
CA LEU A 652 -15.76 -29.87 -26.45
C LEU A 652 -16.30 -30.44 -27.77
N ASP A 653 -16.35 -31.77 -27.89
CA ASP A 653 -16.85 -32.42 -29.11
C ASP A 653 -18.37 -32.33 -29.23
N LYS A 654 -19.09 -32.33 -28.10
CA LYS A 654 -20.56 -32.18 -28.05
C LYS A 654 -20.98 -30.76 -28.43
N ILE A 655 -20.26 -29.75 -27.94
CA ILE A 655 -20.52 -28.34 -28.26
C ILE A 655 -20.38 -28.09 -29.77
N LYS A 656 -19.36 -28.68 -30.43
CA LYS A 656 -19.18 -28.56 -31.89
C LYS A 656 -20.32 -29.18 -32.70
N GLN A 657 -21.04 -30.14 -32.13
CA GLN A 657 -22.16 -30.82 -32.77
C GLN A 657 -23.51 -30.15 -32.47
N ALA A 658 -23.57 -29.29 -31.45
CA ALA A 658 -24.78 -28.61 -31.05
C ALA A 658 -25.25 -27.61 -32.13
N SER A 659 -26.56 -27.55 -32.32
CA SER A 659 -27.21 -26.76 -33.36
C SER A 659 -27.57 -25.34 -32.92
N ASN A 660 -27.76 -25.14 -31.62
CA ASN A 660 -28.13 -23.85 -31.02
C ASN A 660 -27.64 -23.75 -29.56
N TYR A 661 -27.77 -22.55 -28.99
CA TYR A 661 -27.28 -22.27 -27.63
C TYR A 661 -28.09 -22.97 -26.52
N GLU A 662 -29.40 -23.17 -26.71
CA GLU A 662 -30.23 -23.89 -25.73
C GLU A 662 -29.77 -25.35 -25.56
N GLU A 663 -29.37 -26.00 -26.66
CA GLU A 663 -28.78 -27.34 -26.64
C GLU A 663 -27.46 -27.37 -25.85
N ILE A 664 -26.62 -26.34 -26.01
CA ILE A 664 -25.39 -26.18 -25.22
C ILE A 664 -25.73 -26.01 -23.73
N GLN A 665 -26.71 -25.18 -23.39
CA GLN A 665 -27.13 -25.00 -21.99
C GLN A 665 -27.57 -26.32 -21.34
N GLN A 666 -28.34 -27.15 -22.06
CA GLN A 666 -28.76 -28.47 -21.57
C GLN A 666 -27.57 -29.40 -21.34
N LEU A 667 -26.61 -29.46 -22.27
CA LEU A 667 -25.39 -30.27 -22.10
C LEU A 667 -24.61 -29.88 -20.84
N PHE A 668 -24.53 -28.59 -20.53
CA PHE A 668 -23.88 -28.10 -19.31
C PHE A 668 -24.69 -28.44 -18.05
N LEU A 669 -26.02 -28.34 -18.09
CA LEU A 669 -26.90 -28.71 -16.97
C LEU A 669 -26.80 -30.20 -16.64
N GLU A 670 -26.72 -31.08 -17.64
CA GLU A 670 -26.51 -32.52 -17.47
C GLU A 670 -25.12 -32.88 -16.93
N GLY A 671 -24.12 -32.00 -17.13
CA GLY A 671 -22.74 -32.20 -16.68
C GLY A 671 -22.59 -32.27 -15.15
N ASP A 672 -21.56 -33.00 -14.69
CA ASP A 672 -21.28 -33.23 -13.26
C ASP A 672 -20.08 -32.42 -12.75
N LEU A 673 -20.31 -31.58 -11.73
CA LEU A 673 -19.26 -30.86 -11.00
C LEU A 673 -18.57 -31.77 -9.97
N ARG A 674 -17.30 -31.50 -9.62
CA ARG A 674 -16.58 -32.34 -8.64
C ARG A 674 -17.28 -32.36 -7.28
N SER A 675 -17.38 -33.53 -6.66
CA SER A 675 -18.03 -33.69 -5.34
C SER A 675 -17.41 -32.78 -4.27
N ARG A 676 -16.11 -32.50 -4.35
CA ARG A 676 -15.42 -31.55 -3.47
C ARG A 676 -15.98 -30.13 -3.60
N LEU A 677 -16.22 -29.65 -4.82
CA LEU A 677 -16.82 -28.33 -5.04
C LEU A 677 -18.25 -28.29 -4.53
N LYS A 678 -19.06 -29.29 -4.86
CA LYS A 678 -20.46 -29.38 -4.38
C LYS A 678 -20.56 -29.26 -2.87
N ASN A 679 -19.70 -29.97 -2.13
CA ASN A 679 -19.64 -29.91 -0.67
C ASN A 679 -19.20 -28.53 -0.16
N ARG A 680 -18.25 -27.87 -0.84
CA ARG A 680 -17.79 -26.51 -0.49
C ARG A 680 -18.87 -25.47 -0.71
N VAL A 681 -19.54 -25.50 -1.86
CA VAL A 681 -20.67 -24.61 -2.18
C VAL A 681 -21.79 -24.81 -1.15
N LYS A 682 -22.12 -26.06 -0.82
CA LYS A 682 -23.13 -26.36 0.22
C LYS A 682 -22.79 -25.71 1.57
N HIS A 683 -21.53 -25.78 1.98
CA HIS A 683 -21.08 -25.19 3.24
C HIS A 683 -21.05 -23.66 3.21
N ILE A 684 -20.68 -23.06 2.08
CA ILE A 684 -20.73 -21.60 1.94
C ILE A 684 -22.18 -21.11 1.92
N LEU A 685 -23.09 -21.80 1.23
CA LEU A 685 -24.51 -21.44 1.19
C LEU A 685 -25.18 -21.41 2.56
N SER A 686 -24.74 -22.23 3.51
CA SER A 686 -25.27 -22.18 4.88
C SER A 686 -24.87 -20.91 5.66
N ASN A 687 -23.96 -20.10 5.12
CA ASN A 687 -23.59 -18.80 5.68
C ASN A 687 -24.26 -17.63 4.94
N PHE A 688 -24.99 -17.89 3.84
CA PHE A 688 -25.68 -16.86 3.07
C PHE A 688 -27.18 -16.89 3.35
N ASP A 689 -27.71 -15.81 3.91
CA ASP A 689 -29.15 -15.68 4.21
C ASP A 689 -29.88 -14.73 3.25
N ARG A 690 -29.14 -14.06 2.35
CA ARG A 690 -29.67 -13.09 1.37
C ARG A 690 -29.60 -13.63 -0.07
N PRO A 691 -30.27 -12.99 -1.04
CA PRO A 691 -30.14 -13.36 -2.46
C PRO A 691 -28.68 -13.34 -2.94
N LEU A 692 -28.40 -14.14 -3.98
CA LEU A 692 -27.05 -14.38 -4.48
C LEU A 692 -26.91 -14.02 -5.95
N ALA A 693 -25.79 -13.41 -6.32
CA ALA A 693 -25.35 -13.25 -7.70
C ALA A 693 -24.30 -14.33 -8.01
N ILE A 694 -24.59 -15.16 -9.01
CA ILE A 694 -23.62 -16.09 -9.61
C ILE A 694 -23.11 -15.44 -10.89
N ARG A 695 -21.91 -14.87 -10.84
CA ARG A 695 -21.34 -14.02 -11.89
C ARG A 695 -20.22 -14.74 -12.63
N SER A 696 -20.14 -14.49 -13.94
CA SER A 696 -18.95 -14.80 -14.73
C SER A 696 -17.72 -14.06 -14.20
N SER A 697 -16.55 -14.65 -14.42
CA SER A 697 -15.26 -13.98 -14.24
C SER A 697 -14.28 -14.59 -15.23
N GLY A 698 -14.36 -14.15 -16.49
CA GLY A 698 -13.45 -14.57 -17.56
C GLY A 698 -12.01 -14.13 -17.29
N LEU A 699 -11.02 -14.76 -17.93
CA LEU A 699 -9.62 -14.34 -17.82
C LEU A 699 -9.39 -12.95 -18.43
N PHE A 700 -10.01 -12.70 -19.58
CA PHE A 700 -9.90 -11.45 -20.34
C PHE A 700 -10.98 -10.42 -19.97
N GLU A 701 -12.03 -10.84 -19.27
CA GLU A 701 -13.02 -9.93 -18.67
C GLU A 701 -12.31 -8.94 -17.72
N ASP A 702 -12.63 -7.65 -17.78
CA ASP A 702 -12.00 -6.58 -16.98
C ASP A 702 -10.44 -6.56 -17.02
N SER A 703 -9.84 -7.11 -18.07
CA SER A 703 -8.39 -7.05 -18.31
C SER A 703 -7.93 -5.63 -18.64
N LEU A 704 -6.72 -5.26 -18.22
CA LEU A 704 -6.13 -3.94 -18.47
C LEU A 704 -5.78 -3.69 -19.95
N GLN A 705 -5.59 -4.74 -20.75
CA GLN A 705 -5.12 -4.60 -22.13
C GLN A 705 -6.27 -4.60 -23.15
N GLN A 706 -7.17 -5.59 -23.07
CA GLN A 706 -8.31 -5.76 -23.98
C GLN A 706 -9.48 -6.41 -23.21
N PRO A 707 -10.32 -5.62 -22.52
CA PRO A 707 -11.39 -6.15 -21.71
C PRO A 707 -12.54 -6.62 -22.60
N VAL A 708 -13.02 -7.84 -22.36
CA VAL A 708 -14.29 -8.31 -22.92
C VAL A 708 -15.38 -8.03 -21.89
N ALA A 709 -16.18 -6.97 -22.09
CA ALA A 709 -17.10 -6.46 -21.07
C ALA A 709 -18.56 -6.79 -21.41
N GLY A 710 -19.31 -7.30 -20.42
CA GLY A 710 -20.77 -7.42 -20.49
C GLY A 710 -21.30 -8.53 -21.39
N ILE A 711 -20.45 -9.45 -21.86
CA ILE A 711 -20.84 -10.51 -22.82
C ILE A 711 -21.25 -11.83 -22.17
N PHE A 712 -20.91 -12.04 -20.89
CA PHE A 712 -21.16 -13.29 -20.18
C PHE A 712 -22.32 -13.14 -19.20
N GLN A 713 -22.97 -14.26 -18.89
CA GLN A 713 -24.20 -14.24 -18.11
C GLN A 713 -23.93 -14.10 -16.60
N THR A 714 -24.86 -13.44 -15.91
CA THR A 714 -24.94 -13.37 -14.46
C THR A 714 -26.33 -13.80 -14.02
N TYR A 715 -26.42 -14.71 -13.05
CA TYR A 715 -27.69 -15.22 -12.55
C TYR A 715 -27.95 -14.70 -11.14
N LEU A 716 -29.08 -14.01 -10.94
CA LEU A 716 -29.53 -13.54 -9.64
C LEU A 716 -30.53 -14.55 -9.05
N LEU A 717 -30.12 -15.19 -7.95
CA LEU A 717 -30.88 -16.21 -7.25
C LEU A 717 -31.55 -15.60 -6.01
N PRO A 718 -32.88 -15.69 -5.86
CA PRO A 718 -33.59 -15.32 -4.64
C PRO A 718 -33.05 -15.95 -3.36
N ASN A 719 -32.45 -17.15 -3.44
CA ASN A 719 -31.88 -17.87 -2.31
C ASN A 719 -32.86 -18.07 -1.12
N SER A 720 -34.18 -18.04 -1.39
CA SER A 720 -35.24 -17.96 -0.38
C SER A 720 -35.89 -19.31 -0.03
N ASN A 721 -35.48 -20.41 -0.67
CA ASN A 721 -36.06 -21.73 -0.40
C ASN A 721 -35.58 -22.27 0.96
N PRO A 722 -36.48 -22.75 1.85
CA PRO A 722 -36.07 -23.27 3.15
C PRO A 722 -35.20 -24.54 3.07
N ASP A 723 -35.25 -25.30 1.98
CA ASP A 723 -34.38 -26.46 1.77
C ASP A 723 -33.04 -26.04 1.16
N LEU A 724 -31.97 -26.20 1.94
CA LEU A 724 -30.59 -25.92 1.51
C LEU A 724 -30.18 -26.76 0.29
N ASN A 725 -30.74 -27.96 0.08
CA ASN A 725 -30.40 -28.77 -1.08
C ASN A 725 -31.01 -28.20 -2.38
N ILE A 726 -32.19 -27.58 -2.31
CA ILE A 726 -32.78 -26.89 -3.47
C ILE A 726 -31.95 -25.63 -3.80
N ARG A 727 -31.58 -24.85 -2.78
CA ARG A 727 -30.69 -23.68 -2.93
C ARG A 727 -29.35 -24.09 -3.53
N LEU A 728 -28.78 -25.21 -3.06
CA LEU A 728 -27.56 -25.79 -3.61
C LEU A 728 -27.72 -26.15 -5.08
N GLN A 729 -28.79 -26.84 -5.44
CA GLN A 729 -29.03 -27.26 -6.82
C GLN A 729 -29.14 -26.04 -7.75
N GLN A 730 -29.91 -25.02 -7.36
CA GLN A 730 -30.04 -23.76 -8.10
C GLN A 730 -28.69 -23.06 -8.30
N ALA A 731 -27.86 -23.01 -7.25
CA ALA A 731 -26.51 -22.43 -7.33
C ALA A 731 -25.59 -23.24 -8.27
N LEU A 732 -25.63 -24.57 -8.21
CA LEU A 732 -24.83 -25.44 -9.08
C LEU A 732 -25.27 -25.32 -10.55
N ASP A 733 -26.57 -25.23 -10.81
CA ASP A 733 -27.11 -25.07 -12.17
C ASP A 733 -26.75 -23.69 -12.74
N ALA A 734 -26.83 -22.63 -11.92
CA ALA A 734 -26.35 -21.31 -12.31
C ALA A 734 -24.84 -21.31 -12.63
N ILE A 735 -23.99 -21.98 -11.83
CA ILE A 735 -22.55 -22.12 -12.10
C ILE A 735 -22.31 -22.78 -13.47
N LYS A 736 -23.03 -23.86 -13.78
CA LYS A 736 -22.93 -24.57 -15.06
C LYS A 736 -23.35 -23.69 -16.23
N LEU A 737 -24.42 -22.92 -16.08
CA LEU A 737 -24.90 -22.01 -17.12
C LEU A 737 -23.96 -20.82 -17.33
N VAL A 738 -23.30 -20.33 -16.28
CA VAL A 738 -22.20 -19.35 -16.42
C VAL A 738 -21.07 -19.94 -17.27
N TYR A 739 -20.67 -21.21 -17.04
CA TYR A 739 -19.70 -21.87 -17.91
C TYR A 739 -20.19 -22.03 -19.36
N ALA A 740 -21.47 -22.32 -19.55
CA ALA A 740 -22.06 -22.41 -20.89
C ALA A 740 -22.03 -21.07 -21.64
N SER A 741 -22.12 -19.94 -20.93
CA SER A 741 -22.17 -18.60 -21.54
C SER A 741 -20.97 -18.23 -22.42
N VAL A 742 -19.80 -18.83 -22.18
CA VAL A 742 -18.62 -18.68 -23.06
C VAL A 742 -18.91 -19.07 -24.50
N PHE A 743 -19.84 -20.01 -24.70
CA PHE A 743 -20.18 -20.57 -26.01
C PHE A 743 -21.43 -19.93 -26.64
N SER A 744 -21.93 -18.81 -26.10
CA SER A 744 -23.02 -18.06 -26.74
C SER A 744 -22.55 -17.39 -28.04
N ASN A 745 -23.48 -17.13 -28.97
CA ASN A 745 -23.15 -16.47 -30.24
C ASN A 745 -22.61 -15.05 -30.02
N GLU A 746 -23.16 -14.30 -29.05
CA GLU A 746 -22.67 -12.95 -28.72
C GLU A 746 -21.23 -13.01 -28.17
N SER A 747 -20.97 -13.94 -27.23
CA SER A 747 -19.64 -14.09 -26.63
C SER A 747 -18.59 -14.50 -27.65
N GLN A 748 -18.85 -15.51 -28.49
CA GLN A 748 -17.91 -15.98 -29.50
C GLN A 748 -17.56 -14.89 -30.52
N THR A 749 -18.57 -14.13 -30.99
CA THR A 749 -18.37 -13.01 -31.91
C THR A 749 -17.47 -11.94 -31.29
N SER A 750 -17.68 -11.63 -30.01
CA SER A 750 -16.87 -10.63 -29.29
C SER A 750 -15.43 -11.11 -29.03
N ILE A 751 -15.24 -12.36 -28.59
CA ILE A 751 -13.91 -12.94 -28.34
C ILE A 751 -13.07 -12.95 -29.64
N HIS A 752 -13.65 -13.39 -30.75
CA HIS A 752 -12.98 -13.39 -32.04
C HIS A 752 -12.69 -11.96 -32.55
N GLY A 753 -13.59 -11.00 -32.29
CA GLY A 753 -13.38 -9.59 -32.61
C GLY A 753 -12.16 -8.97 -31.92
N ASN A 754 -11.77 -9.50 -30.76
CA ASN A 754 -10.58 -9.09 -30.01
C ASN A 754 -9.32 -9.94 -30.32
N ASN A 755 -9.32 -10.72 -31.42
CA ASN A 755 -8.22 -11.59 -31.84
C ASN A 755 -7.84 -12.72 -30.85
N TYR A 756 -8.75 -13.11 -29.96
CA TYR A 756 -8.56 -14.25 -29.06
C TYR A 756 -9.26 -15.52 -29.59
N SER A 757 -8.79 -16.67 -29.14
CA SER A 757 -9.49 -17.94 -29.32
C SER A 757 -10.47 -18.19 -28.18
N VAL A 758 -11.62 -18.81 -28.48
CA VAL A 758 -12.59 -19.25 -27.46
C VAL A 758 -11.94 -20.22 -26.44
N ASP A 759 -10.94 -20.99 -26.86
CA ASP A 759 -10.19 -21.92 -25.98
C ASP A 759 -9.26 -21.19 -24.99
N GLU A 760 -8.89 -19.95 -25.26
CA GLU A 760 -8.05 -19.14 -24.37
C GLU A 760 -8.87 -18.46 -23.26
N GLU A 761 -10.20 -18.32 -23.45
CA GLU A 761 -11.10 -17.74 -22.46
C GLU A 761 -11.50 -18.76 -21.41
N LEU A 762 -10.78 -18.77 -20.28
CA LEU A 762 -11.09 -19.63 -19.14
C LEU A 762 -12.00 -18.90 -18.14
N MET A 763 -13.00 -19.62 -17.63
CA MET A 763 -14.05 -19.02 -16.81
C MET A 763 -13.87 -19.32 -15.31
N GLY A 764 -13.66 -18.28 -14.51
CA GLY A 764 -13.90 -18.29 -13.07
C GLY A 764 -15.37 -17.99 -12.78
N VAL A 765 -15.84 -18.31 -11.56
CA VAL A 765 -17.21 -17.97 -11.13
C VAL A 765 -17.19 -17.30 -9.77
N ILE A 766 -17.96 -16.23 -9.64
CA ILE A 766 -18.09 -15.47 -8.40
C ILE A 766 -19.47 -15.77 -7.82
N ILE A 767 -19.51 -16.11 -6.53
CA ILE A 767 -20.71 -16.25 -5.72
C ILE A 767 -20.72 -15.10 -4.74
N GLN A 768 -21.60 -14.13 -4.95
CA GLN A 768 -21.61 -12.87 -4.20
C GLN A 768 -22.99 -12.59 -3.63
N GLU A 769 -23.04 -12.03 -2.43
CA GLU A 769 -24.29 -11.54 -1.84
C GLU A 769 -24.84 -10.34 -2.62
N VAL A 770 -26.15 -10.31 -2.87
CA VAL A 770 -26.80 -9.14 -3.48
C VAL A 770 -27.08 -8.10 -2.40
N VAL A 771 -26.69 -6.86 -2.68
CA VAL A 771 -26.93 -5.72 -1.78
C VAL A 771 -28.38 -5.25 -1.91
N GLY A 772 -29.07 -5.12 -0.79
CA GLY A 772 -30.44 -4.61 -0.74
C GLY A 772 -31.17 -4.98 0.56
N ASN A 773 -32.45 -4.63 0.61
CA ASN A 773 -33.34 -4.94 1.72
C ASN A 773 -34.60 -5.67 1.21
N VAL A 774 -35.29 -6.34 2.13
CA VAL A 774 -36.56 -7.00 1.86
C VAL A 774 -37.70 -5.99 1.99
N TYR A 775 -38.52 -5.85 0.95
CA TYR A 775 -39.73 -5.05 0.92
C TYR A 775 -40.90 -5.94 0.43
N GLY A 776 -41.76 -6.35 1.37
CA GLY A 776 -42.78 -7.34 1.09
C GLY A 776 -42.18 -8.66 0.56
N ASP A 777 -42.51 -9.00 -0.68
CA ASP A 777 -42.05 -10.19 -1.39
C ASP A 777 -40.84 -9.95 -2.30
N TYR A 778 -40.22 -8.77 -2.20
CA TYR A 778 -39.19 -8.30 -3.12
C TYR A 778 -37.90 -7.93 -2.40
N PHE A 779 -36.77 -8.00 -3.11
CA PHE A 779 -35.48 -7.58 -2.57
C PHE A 779 -34.72 -6.68 -3.56
N TYR A 780 -34.34 -5.49 -3.10
CA TYR A 780 -33.60 -4.50 -3.90
C TYR A 780 -32.94 -3.42 -3.02
N PRO A 781 -31.89 -2.72 -3.49
CA PRO A 781 -31.27 -1.61 -2.78
C PRO A 781 -32.03 -0.29 -3.02
N HIS A 782 -31.85 0.68 -2.12
CA HIS A 782 -32.43 2.02 -2.28
C HIS A 782 -31.93 2.70 -3.56
N ILE A 783 -30.62 2.60 -3.81
CA ILE A 783 -29.96 3.20 -4.97
C ILE A 783 -28.92 2.23 -5.51
N SER A 784 -28.83 2.15 -6.82
CA SER A 784 -27.71 1.54 -7.53
C SER A 784 -27.16 2.52 -8.55
N GLY A 785 -25.88 2.36 -8.91
CA GLY A 785 -25.27 3.26 -9.87
C GLY A 785 -23.97 2.77 -10.46
N VAL A 786 -23.59 3.48 -11.52
CA VAL A 786 -22.31 3.33 -12.22
C VAL A 786 -21.65 4.70 -12.24
N ALA A 787 -20.38 4.76 -11.89
CA ALA A 787 -19.59 5.98 -11.93
C ALA A 787 -18.29 5.77 -12.70
N GLN A 788 -17.90 6.75 -13.50
CA GLN A 788 -16.69 6.74 -14.31
C GLN A 788 -15.80 7.90 -13.89
N SER A 789 -14.49 7.65 -13.72
CA SER A 789 -13.52 8.68 -13.36
C SER A 789 -13.18 9.61 -14.53
N TYR A 790 -13.54 9.21 -15.75
CA TYR A 790 -13.34 10.01 -16.95
C TYR A 790 -14.63 10.11 -17.77
N ASN A 791 -14.95 11.30 -18.27
CA ASN A 791 -16.12 11.57 -19.10
C ASN A 791 -15.71 11.98 -20.51
N TYR A 792 -15.80 11.07 -21.48
CA TYR A 792 -15.58 11.37 -22.91
C TYR A 792 -16.69 12.21 -23.56
N TYR A 793 -17.74 12.52 -22.80
CA TYR A 793 -18.90 13.30 -23.21
C TYR A 793 -19.23 14.37 -22.15
N PRO A 794 -18.30 15.31 -21.86
CA PRO A 794 -18.54 16.38 -20.90
C PRO A 794 -19.57 17.38 -21.45
N TYR A 795 -20.41 17.92 -20.58
CA TYR A 795 -21.41 18.95 -20.92
C TYR A 795 -21.23 20.18 -20.04
N GLY A 796 -21.76 21.33 -20.47
CA GLY A 796 -21.64 22.59 -19.72
C GLY A 796 -20.17 22.99 -19.46
N HIS A 797 -19.84 23.22 -18.19
CA HIS A 797 -18.48 23.57 -17.75
C HIS A 797 -17.67 22.37 -17.23
N MET A 798 -18.18 21.14 -17.38
CA MET A 798 -17.49 19.95 -16.91
C MET A 798 -16.20 19.72 -17.70
N LYS A 799 -15.17 19.23 -17.00
CA LYS A 799 -13.96 18.70 -17.60
C LYS A 799 -14.07 17.19 -17.75
N PRO A 800 -13.43 16.58 -18.77
CA PRO A 800 -13.37 15.13 -18.89
C PRO A 800 -12.87 14.42 -17.61
N GLU A 801 -11.88 14.99 -16.94
CA GLU A 801 -11.23 14.43 -15.74
C GLU A 801 -12.13 14.48 -14.49
N GLU A 802 -13.27 15.15 -14.53
CA GLU A 802 -14.21 15.23 -13.41
C GLU A 802 -15.19 14.04 -13.37
N GLY A 803 -15.16 13.19 -14.39
CA GLY A 803 -15.98 11.99 -14.46
C GLY A 803 -17.48 12.25 -14.49
N PHE A 804 -18.27 11.20 -14.32
CA PHE A 804 -19.72 11.30 -14.12
C PHE A 804 -20.26 10.06 -13.39
N ALA A 805 -21.48 10.17 -12.87
CA ALA A 805 -22.19 9.04 -12.28
C ALA A 805 -23.64 8.98 -12.78
N VAL A 806 -24.20 7.78 -12.81
CA VAL A 806 -25.57 7.48 -13.20
C VAL A 806 -26.23 6.68 -12.08
N LEU A 807 -27.41 7.13 -11.63
CA LEU A 807 -28.14 6.55 -10.49
C LEU A 807 -29.53 6.08 -10.91
N ALA A 808 -29.98 4.98 -10.32
CA ALA A 808 -31.35 4.49 -10.39
C ALA A 808 -31.81 3.93 -9.04
N VAL A 809 -33.12 3.88 -8.85
CA VAL A 809 -33.76 3.10 -7.78
C VAL A 809 -33.78 1.63 -8.21
N GLY A 810 -33.58 0.71 -7.25
CA GLY A 810 -33.58 -0.74 -7.53
C GLY A 810 -32.21 -1.29 -7.92
N LEU A 811 -32.19 -2.50 -8.50
CA LEU A 811 -30.97 -3.22 -8.83
C LEU A 811 -30.15 -2.55 -9.96
N GLY A 812 -28.82 -2.61 -9.83
CA GLY A 812 -27.86 -1.99 -10.76
C GLY A 812 -27.97 -2.44 -12.21
N LYS A 813 -28.57 -3.61 -12.48
CA LYS A 813 -28.88 -4.08 -13.83
C LYS A 813 -29.62 -3.01 -14.65
N TYR A 814 -30.47 -2.20 -14.03
CA TYR A 814 -31.19 -1.13 -14.70
C TYR A 814 -30.26 -0.08 -15.33
N VAL A 815 -29.22 0.34 -14.60
CA VAL A 815 -28.24 1.31 -15.09
C VAL A 815 -27.29 0.68 -16.11
N VAL A 816 -26.86 -0.56 -15.86
CA VAL A 816 -25.95 -1.31 -16.75
C VAL A 816 -26.60 -1.59 -18.11
N ASP A 817 -27.89 -1.90 -18.15
CA ASP A 817 -28.65 -2.11 -19.39
C ASP A 817 -28.96 -0.78 -20.14
N GLY A 818 -28.55 0.36 -19.58
CA GLY A 818 -28.67 1.68 -20.23
C GLY A 818 -30.09 2.28 -20.20
N GLU A 819 -30.92 1.90 -19.23
CA GLU A 819 -32.30 2.38 -19.08
C GLU A 819 -32.38 3.86 -18.62
N LYS A 820 -33.60 4.38 -18.44
CA LYS A 820 -33.84 5.78 -18.02
C LYS A 820 -33.39 6.05 -16.58
N ALA A 821 -32.15 6.51 -16.43
CA ALA A 821 -31.52 6.77 -15.14
C ALA A 821 -31.01 8.22 -15.01
N TYR A 822 -30.72 8.66 -13.78
CA TYR A 822 -30.32 10.03 -13.50
C TYR A 822 -28.80 10.19 -13.57
N ARG A 823 -28.31 10.95 -14.56
CA ARG A 823 -26.88 11.25 -14.77
C ARG A 823 -26.50 12.59 -14.13
N PHE A 824 -25.40 12.61 -13.38
CA PHE A 824 -24.88 13.82 -12.73
C PHE A 824 -23.35 13.84 -12.67
N SER A 825 -22.77 15.00 -12.33
CA SER A 825 -21.33 15.15 -12.05
C SER A 825 -21.07 15.03 -10.55
N PRO A 826 -20.22 14.10 -10.08
CA PRO A 826 -19.79 14.04 -8.68
C PRO A 826 -19.05 15.32 -8.23
N ALA A 827 -18.41 16.05 -9.14
CA ALA A 827 -17.77 17.33 -8.86
C ALA A 827 -18.78 18.48 -8.68
N PHE A 828 -19.84 18.48 -9.49
CA PHE A 828 -20.90 19.49 -9.46
C PHE A 828 -22.31 18.86 -9.32
N PRO A 829 -22.61 18.20 -8.17
CA PRO A 829 -23.82 17.38 -8.05
C PRO A 829 -25.12 18.16 -8.04
N ALA A 830 -25.08 19.45 -7.67
CA ALA A 830 -26.24 20.33 -7.66
C ALA A 830 -26.57 20.94 -9.03
N SER A 831 -25.69 20.81 -10.03
CA SER A 831 -25.87 21.41 -11.35
C SER A 831 -26.92 20.63 -12.16
N GLU A 832 -27.98 21.31 -12.59
CA GLU A 832 -29.03 20.74 -13.43
C GLU A 832 -28.83 21.14 -14.90
N ASN A 833 -28.81 20.15 -15.80
CA ASN A 833 -28.63 20.38 -17.23
C ASN A 833 -29.92 20.20 -18.03
N ASN A 834 -31.00 19.77 -17.37
CA ASN A 834 -32.30 19.49 -17.98
C ASN A 834 -33.37 20.41 -17.41
N THR A 835 -34.27 20.88 -18.27
CA THR A 835 -35.48 21.59 -17.83
C THR A 835 -36.35 20.70 -16.95
N PRO A 836 -37.18 21.25 -16.04
CA PRO A 836 -38.13 20.49 -15.23
C PRO A 836 -38.95 19.47 -16.04
N LYS A 837 -39.47 19.91 -17.19
CA LYS A 837 -40.23 19.10 -18.12
C LYS A 837 -39.43 17.95 -18.73
N ASP A 838 -38.15 18.15 -19.01
CA ASP A 838 -37.27 17.12 -19.55
C ASP A 838 -36.85 16.11 -18.48
N GLN A 839 -36.64 16.57 -17.24
CA GLN A 839 -36.44 15.65 -16.10
C GLN A 839 -37.67 14.76 -15.91
N PHE A 840 -38.89 15.30 -15.99
CA PHE A 840 -40.12 14.52 -15.90
C PHE A 840 -40.20 13.44 -17.00
N LYS A 841 -39.99 13.81 -18.26
CA LYS A 841 -40.14 12.87 -19.39
C LYS A 841 -39.10 11.75 -19.42
N ASN A 842 -37.93 12.01 -18.85
CA ASN A 842 -36.81 11.07 -18.85
C ASN A 842 -36.57 10.45 -17.47
N SER A 843 -37.46 10.68 -16.52
CA SER A 843 -37.41 10.04 -15.22
C SER A 843 -37.59 8.53 -15.35
N GLN A 844 -36.94 7.80 -14.44
CA GLN A 844 -37.22 6.40 -14.18
C GLN A 844 -38.71 6.24 -13.83
N THR A 845 -39.31 5.16 -14.36
CA THR A 845 -40.75 4.81 -14.15
C THR A 845 -40.91 3.38 -13.63
N GLU A 846 -39.94 2.52 -13.90
CA GLU A 846 -39.89 1.12 -13.45
C GLU A 846 -38.47 0.79 -12.95
N PHE A 847 -38.33 -0.29 -12.20
CA PHE A 847 -37.04 -0.77 -11.71
C PHE A 847 -37.00 -2.30 -11.55
N TYR A 848 -35.81 -2.87 -11.51
CA TYR A 848 -35.62 -4.30 -11.25
C TYR A 848 -35.51 -4.60 -9.75
N ALA A 849 -36.21 -5.65 -9.31
CA ALA A 849 -36.08 -6.27 -7.99
C ALA A 849 -35.96 -7.79 -8.10
N ILE A 850 -35.43 -8.43 -7.06
CA ILE A 850 -35.43 -9.90 -6.95
C ILE A 850 -36.77 -10.36 -6.40
N ASN A 851 -37.38 -11.35 -7.05
CA ASN A 851 -38.67 -11.90 -6.63
C ASN A 851 -38.47 -13.06 -5.64
N LEU A 852 -38.70 -12.81 -4.34
CA LEU A 852 -38.49 -13.81 -3.28
C LEU A 852 -39.52 -14.94 -3.31
N ARG A 853 -40.64 -14.78 -4.03
CA ARG A 853 -41.67 -15.82 -4.19
C ARG A 853 -41.25 -16.93 -5.15
N LYS A 854 -40.29 -16.69 -6.06
CA LYS A 854 -39.78 -17.70 -7.00
C LYS A 854 -38.91 -18.72 -6.26
N LYS A 855 -39.54 -19.73 -5.65
CA LYS A 855 -38.86 -20.82 -4.92
C LYS A 855 -38.24 -21.88 -5.84
N GLU A 856 -38.80 -22.02 -7.04
CA GLU A 856 -38.27 -22.84 -8.14
C GLU A 856 -38.00 -21.91 -9.31
N LEU A 857 -36.76 -21.91 -9.81
CA LEU A 857 -36.29 -21.01 -10.85
C LEU A 857 -36.06 -21.80 -12.12
N ASN A 858 -36.61 -21.31 -13.22
CA ASN A 858 -36.22 -21.75 -14.54
C ASN A 858 -35.04 -20.89 -15.02
N LEU A 859 -33.81 -21.34 -14.76
CA LEU A 859 -32.61 -20.59 -15.14
C LEU A 859 -32.39 -20.51 -16.66
N LEU A 860 -33.13 -21.28 -17.46
CA LEU A 860 -33.09 -21.16 -18.92
C LEU A 860 -33.74 -19.87 -19.44
N GLU A 861 -34.51 -19.16 -18.60
CA GLU A 861 -35.01 -17.80 -18.89
C GLU A 861 -33.88 -16.75 -18.93
N GLY A 862 -32.65 -17.14 -18.58
CA GLY A 862 -31.47 -16.28 -18.62
C GLY A 862 -31.29 -15.44 -17.36
N ASP A 863 -30.67 -14.27 -17.52
CA ASP A 863 -30.28 -13.37 -16.43
C ASP A 863 -31.47 -12.69 -15.71
N THR A 864 -32.67 -12.75 -16.29
CA THR A 864 -33.92 -12.25 -15.68
C THR A 864 -34.73 -13.31 -14.93
N ALA A 865 -34.28 -14.58 -14.90
CA ALA A 865 -35.03 -15.69 -14.30
C ALA A 865 -35.48 -15.44 -12.85
N GLY A 866 -34.63 -14.81 -12.03
CA GLY A 866 -34.93 -14.46 -10.64
C GLY A 866 -35.53 -13.06 -10.42
N LEU A 867 -35.71 -12.29 -11.49
CA LEU A 867 -36.08 -10.88 -11.42
C LEU A 867 -37.55 -10.62 -11.69
N ILE A 868 -37.99 -9.44 -11.29
CA ILE A 868 -39.27 -8.83 -11.63
C ILE A 868 -39.05 -7.33 -11.86
N ARG A 869 -39.85 -6.74 -12.76
CA ARG A 869 -39.95 -5.28 -12.92
C ARG A 869 -41.11 -4.77 -12.06
N LEU A 870 -40.85 -3.72 -11.30
CA LEU A 870 -41.80 -3.02 -10.44
C LEU A 870 -41.94 -1.58 -10.91
N ASP A 871 -43.11 -0.99 -10.69
CA ASP A 871 -43.35 0.42 -10.98
C ASP A 871 -42.80 1.28 -9.84
N ILE A 872 -42.43 2.54 -10.12
CA ILE A 872 -41.93 3.46 -9.07
C ILE A 872 -42.96 3.68 -7.95
N ASP A 873 -44.25 3.51 -8.23
CA ASP A 873 -45.32 3.56 -7.24
C ASP A 873 -45.16 2.44 -6.18
N ASP A 874 -44.69 1.24 -6.57
CA ASP A 874 -44.36 0.17 -5.62
C ASP A 874 -43.24 0.61 -4.66
N ALA A 875 -42.23 1.32 -5.17
CA ALA A 875 -41.12 1.84 -4.35
C ALA A 875 -41.57 2.96 -3.38
N GLU A 876 -42.57 3.76 -3.78
CA GLU A 876 -43.21 4.74 -2.91
C GLU A 876 -44.00 4.06 -1.78
N ASP A 877 -44.79 3.03 -2.10
CA ASP A 877 -45.53 2.22 -1.12
C ASP A 877 -44.60 1.48 -0.14
N HIS A 878 -43.45 1.02 -0.62
CA HIS A 878 -42.40 0.45 0.24
C HIS A 878 -41.66 1.48 1.11
N GLY A 879 -41.91 2.78 0.92
CA GLY A 879 -41.26 3.88 1.67
C GLY A 879 -39.82 4.18 1.24
N THR A 880 -39.34 3.56 0.16
CA THR A 880 -37.94 3.65 -0.29
C THR A 880 -37.61 4.91 -1.09
N LEU A 881 -38.65 5.61 -1.55
CA LEU A 881 -38.52 6.73 -2.50
C LEU A 881 -38.27 8.10 -1.87
N THR A 882 -38.44 8.22 -0.54
CA THR A 882 -38.45 9.48 0.23
C THR A 882 -37.29 10.44 -0.07
N HIS A 883 -36.07 9.92 -0.23
CA HIS A 883 -34.88 10.74 -0.53
C HIS A 883 -34.42 10.66 -1.99
N CYS A 884 -35.10 9.85 -2.82
CA CYS A 884 -34.72 9.57 -4.20
C CYS A 884 -35.55 10.37 -5.21
N ALA A 885 -36.74 10.85 -4.83
CA ALA A 885 -37.67 11.51 -5.73
C ALA A 885 -37.97 12.97 -5.38
N SER A 886 -38.46 13.68 -6.39
CA SER A 886 -39.09 14.98 -6.33
C SER A 886 -40.46 14.94 -7.02
N VAL A 887 -41.27 15.99 -6.84
CA VAL A 887 -42.58 16.15 -7.47
C VAL A 887 -42.52 17.22 -8.55
N TYR A 888 -43.06 16.92 -9.74
CA TYR A 888 -43.20 17.89 -10.82
C TYR A 888 -44.56 18.60 -10.78
N ASP A 889 -44.52 19.92 -10.77
CA ASP A 889 -45.69 20.78 -10.93
C ASP A 889 -45.77 21.27 -12.37
N ALA A 890 -46.72 20.71 -13.13
CA ALA A 890 -46.92 21.03 -14.55
C ALA A 890 -47.54 22.42 -14.78
N GLU A 891 -48.21 23.01 -13.78
CA GLU A 891 -48.84 24.33 -13.91
C GLU A 891 -47.78 25.44 -13.80
N ASN A 892 -46.83 25.26 -12.88
CA ASN A 892 -45.76 26.23 -12.63
C ASN A 892 -44.43 25.90 -13.32
N ASP A 893 -44.33 24.73 -13.97
CA ASP A 893 -43.10 24.14 -14.53
C ASP A 893 -41.95 24.12 -13.52
N THR A 894 -42.23 23.66 -12.31
CA THR A 894 -41.26 23.59 -11.20
C THR A 894 -41.12 22.19 -10.63
N ILE A 895 -40.00 21.93 -9.96
CA ILE A 895 -39.73 20.68 -9.24
C ILE A 895 -39.64 20.99 -7.75
N SER A 896 -40.37 20.24 -6.93
CA SER A 896 -40.29 20.31 -5.46
C SER A 896 -39.66 19.02 -4.92
N PRO A 897 -38.52 19.09 -4.21
CA PRO A 897 -37.87 17.91 -3.61
C PRO A 897 -38.78 17.18 -2.62
N GLY A 898 -38.64 15.85 -2.54
CA GLY A 898 -39.41 15.00 -1.64
C GLY A 898 -40.74 14.52 -2.24
N LEU A 899 -41.63 14.02 -1.37
CA LEU A 899 -42.91 13.40 -1.75
C LEU A 899 -44.14 14.13 -1.19
N ASP A 900 -43.95 15.21 -0.43
CA ASP A 900 -45.01 15.89 0.33
C ASP A 900 -46.07 16.58 -0.54
N LYS A 901 -45.76 16.82 -1.82
CA LYS A 901 -46.67 17.44 -2.79
C LYS A 901 -47.38 16.40 -3.64
N TYR A 902 -48.59 16.74 -4.06
CA TYR A 902 -49.31 15.99 -5.07
C TYR A 902 -48.76 16.30 -6.47
N GLY A 903 -48.52 15.26 -7.26
CA GLY A 903 -48.04 15.38 -8.65
C GLY A 903 -47.15 14.21 -9.08
N PRO A 904 -46.81 14.11 -10.38
CA PRO A 904 -45.97 13.05 -10.90
C PRO A 904 -44.56 13.05 -10.29
N ARG A 905 -44.01 11.85 -10.06
CA ARG A 905 -42.69 11.66 -9.46
C ARG A 905 -41.58 11.81 -10.49
N ILE A 906 -40.49 12.46 -10.07
CA ILE A 906 -39.22 12.55 -10.80
C ILE A 906 -38.12 11.93 -9.94
N ILE A 907 -37.43 10.92 -10.45
CA ILE A 907 -36.29 10.29 -9.80
C ILE A 907 -35.03 11.10 -10.14
N ASN A 908 -34.69 12.05 -9.28
CA ASN A 908 -33.55 12.96 -9.45
C ASN A 908 -32.65 13.09 -8.21
N PHE A 909 -32.96 12.35 -7.14
CA PHE A 909 -32.15 12.26 -5.93
C PHE A 909 -31.84 13.62 -5.28
N ALA A 910 -32.74 14.60 -5.40
CA ALA A 910 -32.50 15.98 -4.96
C ALA A 910 -32.08 16.09 -3.48
N ASN A 911 -32.70 15.34 -2.58
CA ASN A 911 -32.36 15.32 -1.14
C ASN A 911 -30.91 14.87 -0.89
N ILE A 912 -30.35 14.03 -1.76
CA ILE A 912 -28.99 13.51 -1.65
C ILE A 912 -28.00 14.41 -2.37
N LEU A 913 -28.29 14.81 -3.60
CA LEU A 913 -27.34 15.51 -4.47
C LEU A 913 -27.31 17.04 -4.23
N LYS A 914 -28.41 17.64 -3.78
CA LYS A 914 -28.49 19.09 -3.50
C LYS A 914 -28.43 19.42 -2.02
N TYR A 915 -29.00 18.56 -1.16
CA TYR A 915 -29.14 18.83 0.27
C TYR A 915 -28.29 17.91 1.15
N ASP A 916 -27.39 17.12 0.55
CA ASP A 916 -26.37 16.30 1.22
C ASP A 916 -26.92 15.40 2.33
N TYR A 917 -28.10 14.79 2.13
CA TYR A 917 -28.67 13.83 3.09
C TYR A 917 -27.67 12.71 3.44
N ILE A 918 -26.89 12.27 2.45
CA ILE A 918 -25.67 11.47 2.62
C ILE A 918 -24.58 12.05 1.72
N PRO A 919 -23.29 11.91 2.07
CA PRO A 919 -22.17 12.45 1.29
C PRO A 919 -21.87 11.63 0.01
N LEU A 920 -22.90 11.26 -0.76
CA LEU A 920 -22.79 10.32 -1.89
C LEU A 920 -21.89 10.84 -3.01
N ALA A 921 -22.08 12.08 -3.45
CA ALA A 921 -21.29 12.66 -4.53
C ALA A 921 -19.80 12.76 -4.14
N LYS A 922 -19.52 13.21 -2.90
CA LYS A 922 -18.17 13.26 -2.34
C LYS A 922 -17.56 11.86 -2.24
N THR A 923 -18.34 10.87 -1.80
CA THR A 923 -17.92 9.47 -1.70
C THR A 923 -17.51 8.92 -3.05
N ILE A 924 -18.38 9.04 -4.06
CA ILE A 924 -18.10 8.57 -5.41
C ILE A 924 -16.83 9.23 -5.96
N ARG A 925 -16.70 10.56 -5.82
CA ARG A 925 -15.51 11.29 -6.28
C ARG A 925 -14.23 10.78 -5.61
N THR A 926 -14.21 10.71 -4.29
CA THR A 926 -13.03 10.26 -3.54
C THR A 926 -12.65 8.82 -3.86
N LEU A 927 -13.65 7.93 -4.00
CA LEU A 927 -13.40 6.54 -4.37
C LEU A 927 -12.86 6.43 -5.80
N LEU A 928 -13.45 7.14 -6.77
CA LEU A 928 -12.94 7.14 -8.15
C LEU A 928 -11.50 7.63 -8.24
N GLU A 929 -11.15 8.71 -7.52
CA GLU A 929 -9.77 9.21 -7.48
C GLU A 929 -8.79 8.19 -6.91
N ILE A 930 -9.15 7.53 -5.80
CA ILE A 930 -8.29 6.53 -5.16
C ILE A 930 -8.15 5.30 -6.04
N ILE A 931 -9.25 4.83 -6.65
CA ILE A 931 -9.24 3.64 -7.51
C ILE A 931 -8.48 3.94 -8.81
N GLU A 932 -8.62 5.13 -9.41
CA GLU A 932 -7.84 5.56 -10.57
C GLU A 932 -6.34 5.61 -10.25
N GLU A 933 -5.95 6.21 -9.11
CA GLU A 933 -4.56 6.24 -8.64
C GLU A 933 -4.01 4.82 -8.44
N ALA A 934 -4.82 3.93 -7.84
CA ALA A 934 -4.42 2.56 -7.54
C ALA A 934 -4.35 1.65 -8.79
N MET A 935 -5.20 1.87 -9.79
CA MET A 935 -5.21 1.10 -11.04
C MET A 935 -4.29 1.68 -12.12
N GLY A 936 -3.90 2.95 -12.03
CA GLY A 936 -3.04 3.63 -12.99
C GLY A 936 -3.71 3.93 -14.35
N ALA A 937 -5.04 3.86 -14.42
CA ALA A 937 -5.85 4.13 -15.59
C ALA A 937 -7.21 4.70 -15.16
N ALA A 938 -7.93 5.36 -16.07
CA ALA A 938 -9.32 5.76 -15.81
C ALA A 938 -10.17 4.52 -15.46
N VAL A 939 -11.17 4.68 -14.58
CA VAL A 939 -11.91 3.54 -14.02
C VAL A 939 -13.41 3.76 -14.05
N GLU A 940 -14.14 2.66 -14.12
CA GLU A 940 -15.57 2.59 -13.82
C GLU A 940 -15.79 1.78 -12.54
N MET A 941 -16.72 2.25 -11.72
CA MET A 941 -17.14 1.64 -10.46
C MET A 941 -18.65 1.40 -10.50
N GLU A 942 -19.06 0.15 -10.31
CA GLU A 942 -20.44 -0.22 -10.01
C GLU A 942 -20.64 -0.22 -8.50
N PHE A 943 -21.74 0.38 -8.03
CA PHE A 943 -22.02 0.48 -6.61
C PHE A 943 -23.51 0.36 -6.28
N SER A 944 -23.80 0.16 -5.00
CA SER A 944 -25.15 0.24 -4.43
C SER A 944 -25.11 0.95 -3.09
N VAL A 945 -26.21 1.63 -2.75
CA VAL A 945 -26.34 2.39 -1.50
C VAL A 945 -27.51 1.84 -0.72
N ASP A 946 -27.25 1.56 0.56
CA ASP A 946 -28.29 1.33 1.54
C ASP A 946 -28.44 2.59 2.41
N LEU A 947 -29.62 3.22 2.33
CA LEU A 947 -29.93 4.43 3.07
C LEU A 947 -30.29 4.17 4.54
N ASN A 948 -30.49 2.90 4.93
CA ASN A 948 -30.68 2.54 6.33
C ASN A 948 -29.49 3.00 7.17
N ARG A 949 -29.78 3.68 8.28
CA ARG A 949 -28.76 4.19 9.20
C ARG A 949 -28.36 3.12 10.20
N ASP A 950 -27.07 3.00 10.46
CA ASP A 950 -26.54 2.19 11.55
C ASP A 950 -26.72 2.88 12.93
N GLU A 951 -26.20 2.26 13.99
CA GLU A 951 -26.24 2.79 15.36
C GLU A 951 -25.56 4.17 15.50
N GLU A 952 -24.65 4.50 14.58
CA GLU A 952 -23.88 5.75 14.54
C GLU A 952 -24.49 6.76 13.55
N GLY A 953 -25.66 6.47 12.96
CA GLY A 953 -26.36 7.36 12.05
C GLY A 953 -25.81 7.39 10.62
N ARG A 954 -25.00 6.40 10.23
CA ARG A 954 -24.34 6.33 8.90
C ARG A 954 -25.06 5.37 7.96
N SER A 955 -25.21 5.77 6.71
CA SER A 955 -25.66 4.89 5.61
C SER A 955 -24.49 4.03 5.08
N SER A 956 -24.78 3.05 4.23
CA SER A 956 -23.75 2.16 3.67
C SER A 956 -23.62 2.29 2.15
N PHE A 957 -22.39 2.43 1.67
CA PHE A 957 -21.99 2.44 0.27
C PHE A 957 -21.24 1.15 -0.05
N TYR A 958 -21.78 0.35 -0.96
CA TYR A 958 -21.20 -0.93 -1.37
C TYR A 958 -20.53 -0.81 -2.73
N ILE A 959 -19.23 -1.12 -2.79
CA ILE A 959 -18.51 -1.27 -4.06
C ILE A 959 -18.77 -2.68 -4.58
N LEU A 960 -19.39 -2.79 -5.76
CA LEU A 960 -19.79 -4.07 -6.36
C LEU A 960 -18.82 -4.56 -7.41
N GLN A 961 -18.25 -3.66 -8.20
CA GLN A 961 -17.27 -3.97 -9.23
C GLN A 961 -16.43 -2.73 -9.54
N ILE A 962 -15.18 -2.95 -9.91
CA ILE A 962 -14.32 -1.93 -10.54
C ILE A 962 -13.79 -2.51 -11.83
N LYS A 963 -13.70 -1.69 -12.86
CA LYS A 963 -13.06 -2.05 -14.12
C LYS A 963 -12.28 -0.88 -14.69
N PRO A 964 -11.15 -1.13 -15.37
CA PRO A 964 -10.44 -0.08 -16.09
C PRO A 964 -11.30 0.37 -17.29
N LEU A 965 -11.42 1.67 -17.49
CA LEU A 965 -11.88 2.27 -18.74
C LEU A 965 -10.72 2.18 -19.73
N VAL A 966 -10.56 1.02 -20.35
CA VAL A 966 -9.62 0.87 -21.47
C VAL A 966 -10.17 1.70 -22.61
N ALA A 967 -9.58 2.88 -22.84
CA ALA A 967 -9.77 3.64 -24.07
C ALA A 967 -9.49 2.65 -25.22
N GLY A 968 -10.50 2.36 -26.04
CA GLY A 968 -10.45 1.26 -26.98
C GLY A 968 -9.18 1.31 -27.83
N ALA A 969 -8.29 0.32 -27.63
CA ALA A 969 -7.09 -0.08 -28.37
C ALA A 969 -6.07 0.97 -28.84
N ASP A 970 -6.37 2.26 -28.79
CA ASP A 970 -5.46 3.36 -29.02
C ASP A 970 -5.87 4.47 -28.07
N ASP A 971 -4.94 4.91 -27.23
CA ASP A 971 -4.95 6.25 -26.68
C ASP A 971 -4.82 7.18 -27.90
N TYR A 972 -5.94 7.39 -28.60
CA TYR A 972 -5.98 7.96 -29.95
C TYR A 972 -5.71 9.45 -29.83
N ASN A 973 -4.43 9.75 -29.67
CA ASN A 973 -3.91 11.09 -29.53
C ASN A 973 -3.81 11.66 -30.93
N ILE A 974 -4.70 12.60 -31.22
CA ILE A 974 -4.63 13.31 -32.49
C ILE A 974 -3.46 14.30 -32.37
N ASP A 975 -2.36 13.97 -33.05
CA ASP A 975 -1.24 14.88 -33.22
C ASP A 975 -1.57 15.88 -34.33
N LEU A 976 -1.87 17.12 -33.92
CA LEU A 976 -2.22 18.22 -34.80
C LEU A 976 -1.10 18.52 -35.81
N ASP A 977 0.17 18.26 -35.46
CA ASP A 977 1.31 18.50 -36.35
C ASP A 977 1.38 17.49 -37.51
N THR A 978 0.69 16.35 -37.38
CA THR A 978 0.62 15.30 -38.41
C THR A 978 -0.61 15.41 -39.31
N ILE A 979 -1.59 16.24 -38.95
CA ILE A 979 -2.79 16.43 -39.75
C ILE A 979 -2.51 17.45 -40.84
N ASN A 980 -2.46 16.98 -42.08
CA ASN A 980 -2.40 17.86 -43.24
C ASN A 980 -3.78 18.53 -43.46
N PRO A 981 -3.91 19.86 -43.32
CA PRO A 981 -5.20 20.54 -43.47
C PRO A 981 -5.85 20.29 -44.83
N SER A 982 -5.04 20.07 -45.88
CA SER A 982 -5.54 19.79 -47.23
C SER A 982 -6.15 18.39 -47.42
N GLU A 983 -5.97 17.48 -46.46
CA GLU A 983 -6.52 16.10 -46.50
C GLU A 983 -7.69 15.90 -45.51
N SER A 984 -7.97 16.92 -44.68
CA SER A 984 -9.08 16.94 -43.74
C SER A 984 -10.37 17.41 -44.41
N MET A 985 -11.42 16.58 -44.36
CA MET A 985 -12.77 16.95 -44.79
C MET A 985 -13.46 17.80 -43.73
N MET A 986 -13.16 17.52 -42.47
CA MET A 986 -13.72 18.20 -41.31
C MET A 986 -12.75 18.15 -40.14
N PHE A 987 -12.69 19.24 -39.39
CA PHE A 987 -12.02 19.33 -38.11
C PHE A 987 -12.92 20.06 -37.10
N SER A 988 -12.97 19.56 -35.87
CA SER A 988 -13.69 20.20 -34.77
C SER A 988 -12.95 20.06 -33.44
N ASP A 989 -12.85 21.16 -32.68
CA ASP A 989 -12.29 21.24 -31.31
C ASP A 989 -13.33 21.12 -30.18
N THR A 990 -14.59 20.87 -30.54
CA THR A 990 -15.69 20.56 -29.62
C THR A 990 -16.13 19.10 -29.67
N GLY A 991 -15.25 18.23 -30.17
CA GLY A 991 -15.46 16.80 -30.34
C GLY A 991 -15.80 16.05 -29.05
N MET A 992 -16.69 15.08 -29.18
CA MET A 992 -17.07 14.12 -28.16
C MET A 992 -17.04 12.70 -28.74
N GLY A 993 -16.81 11.72 -27.88
CA GLY A 993 -16.50 10.35 -28.27
C GLY A 993 -14.99 10.11 -28.37
N ASN A 994 -14.59 8.84 -28.43
CA ASN A 994 -13.17 8.47 -28.46
C ASN A 994 -12.95 7.23 -29.35
N GLY A 995 -11.90 7.26 -30.16
CA GLY A 995 -11.49 6.13 -31.01
C GLY A 995 -11.51 6.41 -32.51
N LEU A 996 -11.38 5.33 -33.28
CA LEU A 996 -11.28 5.33 -34.74
C LEU A 996 -12.49 4.62 -35.36
N VAL A 997 -13.18 5.28 -36.29
CA VAL A 997 -14.23 4.64 -37.11
C VAL A 997 -13.79 4.60 -38.56
N GLU A 998 -13.60 3.40 -39.08
CA GLU A 998 -13.21 3.13 -40.47
C GLU A 998 -14.37 2.53 -41.28
N GLY A 999 -14.20 2.46 -42.60
CA GLY A 999 -15.15 1.76 -43.48
C GLY A 999 -16.40 2.56 -43.86
N ILE A 1000 -16.56 3.78 -43.35
CA ILE A 1000 -17.67 4.67 -43.71
C ILE A 1000 -17.45 5.21 -45.12
N ARG A 1001 -18.51 5.27 -45.94
CA ARG A 1001 -18.47 5.86 -47.29
C ARG A 1001 -19.57 6.87 -47.54
N ASP A 1002 -20.61 6.84 -46.73
CA ASP A 1002 -21.82 7.62 -46.93
C ASP A 1002 -21.82 8.83 -46.00
N VAL A 1003 -22.06 10.00 -46.58
CA VAL A 1003 -22.25 11.25 -45.84
C VAL A 1003 -23.60 11.83 -46.24
N ILE A 1004 -24.43 12.10 -45.24
CA ILE A 1004 -25.71 12.78 -45.40
C ILE A 1004 -25.53 14.16 -44.79
N PHE A 1005 -25.71 15.20 -45.61
CA PHE A 1005 -25.59 16.57 -45.16
C PHE A 1005 -26.70 17.47 -45.67
N ILE A 1006 -26.99 18.53 -44.92
CA ILE A 1006 -27.88 19.61 -45.32
C ILE A 1006 -27.05 20.68 -46.04
N ASP A 1007 -27.40 21.02 -47.28
CA ASP A 1007 -26.74 22.04 -48.07
C ASP A 1007 -27.02 23.44 -47.50
N PRO A 1008 -25.99 24.18 -47.01
CA PRO A 1008 -26.18 25.49 -46.40
C PRO A 1008 -26.86 26.50 -47.32
N ASP A 1009 -26.65 26.39 -48.63
CA ASP A 1009 -27.17 27.34 -49.63
C ASP A 1009 -28.68 27.16 -49.88
N LEU A 1010 -29.21 25.97 -49.58
CA LEU A 1010 -30.60 25.59 -49.84
C LEU A 1010 -31.45 25.52 -48.55
N PHE A 1011 -30.81 25.58 -47.38
CA PHE A 1011 -31.49 25.47 -46.10
C PHE A 1011 -32.37 26.68 -45.79
N LYS A 1012 -33.59 26.41 -45.32
CA LYS A 1012 -34.51 27.41 -44.75
C LYS A 1012 -35.06 26.89 -43.43
N LYS A 1013 -35.23 27.79 -42.45
CA LYS A 1013 -35.62 27.45 -41.06
C LYS A 1013 -36.99 26.75 -40.96
N ASP A 1014 -37.89 27.01 -41.90
CA ASP A 1014 -39.23 26.42 -41.96
C ASP A 1014 -39.26 24.98 -42.50
N MET A 1015 -38.13 24.46 -43.00
CA MET A 1015 -38.03 23.11 -43.58
C MET A 1015 -37.57 22.03 -42.58
N THR A 1016 -37.29 22.38 -41.32
CA THR A 1016 -36.66 21.46 -40.35
C THR A 1016 -37.50 20.20 -40.07
N VAL A 1017 -38.83 20.31 -40.04
CA VAL A 1017 -39.74 19.15 -39.86
C VAL A 1017 -39.72 18.23 -41.09
N GLU A 1018 -39.80 18.79 -42.30
CA GLU A 1018 -39.71 18.02 -43.55
C GLU A 1018 -38.35 17.32 -43.67
N ILE A 1019 -37.27 17.99 -43.22
CA ILE A 1019 -35.93 17.41 -43.19
C ILE A 1019 -35.87 16.20 -42.25
N ALA A 1020 -36.50 16.28 -41.08
CA ALA A 1020 -36.52 15.19 -40.11
C ALA A 1020 -37.19 13.92 -40.67
N ASP A 1021 -38.36 14.06 -41.31
CA ASP A 1021 -39.10 12.93 -41.91
C ASP A 1021 -38.30 12.24 -43.01
N LYS A 1022 -37.62 13.02 -43.87
CA LYS A 1022 -36.80 12.49 -44.96
C LYS A 1022 -35.55 11.79 -44.46
N ILE A 1023 -34.91 12.33 -43.42
CA ILE A 1023 -33.76 11.68 -42.79
C ILE A 1023 -34.15 10.34 -42.16
N ALA A 1024 -35.33 10.26 -41.54
CA ALA A 1024 -35.86 8.99 -41.03
C ALA A 1024 -35.99 7.94 -42.14
N ALA A 1025 -36.47 8.34 -43.32
CA ALA A 1025 -36.57 7.44 -44.48
C ALA A 1025 -35.20 6.98 -44.99
N ILE A 1026 -34.21 7.88 -45.06
CA ILE A 1026 -32.84 7.51 -45.45
C ILE A 1026 -32.22 6.58 -44.42
N ASN A 1027 -32.40 6.83 -43.11
CA ASN A 1027 -31.89 5.97 -42.05
C ASN A 1027 -32.46 4.55 -42.12
N GLN A 1028 -33.76 4.41 -42.44
CA GLN A 1028 -34.37 3.09 -42.67
C GLN A 1028 -33.76 2.35 -43.87
N LYS A 1029 -33.51 3.06 -44.98
CA LYS A 1029 -32.84 2.49 -46.16
C LYS A 1029 -31.42 2.04 -45.83
N MET A 1030 -30.67 2.86 -45.10
CA MET A 1030 -29.31 2.52 -44.64
C MET A 1030 -29.33 1.32 -43.69
N ALA A 1031 -30.34 1.20 -42.83
CA ALA A 1031 -30.50 0.04 -41.96
C ALA A 1031 -30.82 -1.25 -42.75
N HIS A 1032 -31.62 -1.18 -43.82
CA HIS A 1032 -31.89 -2.31 -44.71
C HIS A 1032 -30.66 -2.76 -45.51
N GLU A 1033 -29.78 -1.82 -45.88
CA GLU A 1033 -28.52 -2.11 -46.59
C GLU A 1033 -27.35 -2.47 -45.65
N ASP A 1034 -27.58 -2.45 -44.33
CA ASP A 1034 -26.57 -2.56 -43.26
C ASP A 1034 -25.37 -1.61 -43.42
N ARG A 1035 -25.68 -0.33 -43.66
CA ARG A 1035 -24.69 0.74 -43.88
C ARG A 1035 -24.77 1.79 -42.78
N TYR A 1036 -23.62 2.36 -42.47
CA TYR A 1036 -23.46 3.47 -41.53
C TYR A 1036 -23.02 4.74 -42.25
N TYR A 1037 -23.30 5.91 -41.67
CA TYR A 1037 -23.03 7.21 -42.30
C TYR A 1037 -22.58 8.30 -41.32
N ILE A 1038 -22.04 9.40 -41.88
CA ILE A 1038 -21.83 10.67 -41.16
C ILE A 1038 -23.03 11.59 -41.43
N LEU A 1039 -23.56 12.23 -40.38
CA LEU A 1039 -24.68 13.16 -40.46
C LEU A 1039 -24.22 14.59 -40.16
N ILE A 1040 -24.48 15.53 -41.07
CA ILE A 1040 -24.07 16.94 -40.93
C ILE A 1040 -25.27 17.86 -41.17
N GLY A 1041 -25.60 18.76 -40.25
CA GLY A 1041 -26.69 19.70 -40.49
C GLY A 1041 -26.78 20.87 -39.51
N PRO A 1042 -27.66 21.84 -39.79
CA PRO A 1042 -27.76 23.07 -39.03
C PRO A 1042 -28.56 22.94 -37.74
N GLY A 1043 -28.10 23.66 -36.70
CA GLY A 1043 -28.72 23.71 -35.38
C GLY A 1043 -28.74 22.36 -34.67
N ARG A 1044 -29.62 22.25 -33.67
CA ARG A 1044 -29.67 21.08 -32.79
C ARG A 1044 -30.36 19.88 -33.43
N TRP A 1045 -29.78 18.70 -33.39
CA TRP A 1045 -30.51 17.46 -33.71
C TRP A 1045 -31.30 16.99 -32.50
N GLY A 1046 -32.56 16.61 -32.72
CA GLY A 1046 -33.42 16.06 -31.68
C GLY A 1046 -34.05 17.08 -30.72
N THR A 1047 -33.97 18.38 -31.05
CA THR A 1047 -34.72 19.43 -30.34
C THR A 1047 -36.22 19.35 -30.64
N ARG A 1048 -37.07 19.77 -29.70
CA ARG A 1048 -38.50 19.98 -29.97
C ARG A 1048 -38.82 21.32 -30.60
N ASP A 1049 -37.89 22.27 -30.53
CA ASP A 1049 -38.04 23.59 -31.12
C ASP A 1049 -37.48 23.58 -32.55
N GLN A 1050 -38.40 23.53 -33.52
CA GLN A 1050 -38.11 23.49 -34.95
C GLN A 1050 -37.37 24.73 -35.47
N TRP A 1051 -37.32 25.83 -34.71
CA TRP A 1051 -36.68 27.08 -35.11
C TRP A 1051 -35.21 27.17 -34.72
N ILE A 1052 -34.73 26.24 -33.90
CA ILE A 1052 -33.33 26.18 -33.42
C ILE A 1052 -32.65 24.84 -33.77
N GLY A 1053 -33.36 23.90 -34.40
CA GLY A 1053 -32.80 22.63 -34.85
C GLY A 1053 -33.78 21.72 -35.57
N ILE A 1054 -33.33 20.50 -35.87
CA ILE A 1054 -34.04 19.48 -36.65
C ILE A 1054 -34.68 18.46 -35.67
N PRO A 1055 -36.02 18.34 -35.63
CA PRO A 1055 -36.74 17.56 -34.63
C PRO A 1055 -36.79 16.05 -34.92
N VAL A 1056 -35.64 15.42 -35.06
CA VAL A 1056 -35.52 13.95 -35.23
C VAL A 1056 -35.70 13.19 -33.90
N GLN A 1057 -36.21 11.96 -33.95
CA GLN A 1057 -36.10 10.99 -32.85
C GLN A 1057 -34.85 10.13 -33.03
N TRP A 1058 -34.39 9.46 -31.97
CA TRP A 1058 -33.21 8.59 -32.04
C TRP A 1058 -33.31 7.51 -33.14
N LYS A 1059 -34.48 6.87 -33.25
CA LYS A 1059 -34.77 5.86 -34.29
C LYS A 1059 -34.60 6.39 -35.72
N ASP A 1060 -34.68 7.71 -35.91
CA ASP A 1060 -34.65 8.36 -37.21
C ASP A 1060 -33.20 8.60 -37.69
N ILE A 1061 -32.20 8.45 -36.82
CA ILE A 1061 -30.76 8.65 -37.16
C ILE A 1061 -29.83 7.56 -36.61
N SER A 1062 -30.40 6.43 -36.18
CA SER A 1062 -29.69 5.37 -35.44
C SER A 1062 -28.49 4.73 -36.14
N ARG A 1063 -28.34 4.89 -37.48
CA ARG A 1063 -27.18 4.40 -38.25
C ARG A 1063 -26.08 5.45 -38.45
N SER A 1064 -26.16 6.62 -37.83
CA SER A 1064 -25.07 7.59 -37.84
C SER A 1064 -23.91 7.15 -36.93
N LYS A 1065 -22.66 7.30 -37.39
CA LYS A 1065 -21.44 7.09 -36.59
C LYS A 1065 -20.75 8.38 -36.14
N LEU A 1066 -21.11 9.49 -36.76
CA LEU A 1066 -20.72 10.84 -36.37
C LEU A 1066 -21.87 11.79 -36.69
N ILE A 1067 -22.26 12.61 -35.72
CA ILE A 1067 -23.26 13.66 -35.85
C ILE A 1067 -22.58 15.02 -35.68
N VAL A 1068 -22.77 15.90 -36.66
CA VAL A 1068 -22.13 17.21 -36.73
C VAL A 1068 -23.21 18.29 -36.75
N GLU A 1069 -23.21 19.12 -35.72
CA GLU A 1069 -24.09 20.27 -35.62
C GLU A 1069 -23.38 21.51 -36.14
N THR A 1070 -24.04 22.27 -37.01
CA THR A 1070 -23.44 23.44 -37.65
C THR A 1070 -24.25 24.70 -37.34
N SER A 1071 -23.59 25.84 -37.13
CA SER A 1071 -24.28 27.13 -37.15
C SER A 1071 -24.18 27.77 -38.55
N TYR A 1072 -25.17 28.56 -38.93
CA TYR A 1072 -25.17 29.39 -40.13
C TYR A 1072 -25.32 30.88 -39.77
N LYS A 1073 -25.05 31.77 -40.74
CA LYS A 1073 -25.02 33.24 -40.55
C LYS A 1073 -26.21 33.82 -39.78
N ASP A 1074 -27.42 33.29 -40.00
CA ASP A 1074 -28.65 33.69 -39.31
C ASP A 1074 -29.31 32.54 -38.52
N TYR A 1075 -28.55 31.49 -38.19
CA TYR A 1075 -29.04 30.29 -37.47
C TYR A 1075 -28.01 29.88 -36.41
N PRO A 1076 -28.08 30.45 -35.19
CA PRO A 1076 -27.09 30.19 -34.15
C PRO A 1076 -27.23 28.76 -33.61
N LEU A 1077 -26.09 28.19 -33.21
CA LEU A 1077 -26.04 26.94 -32.47
C LEU A 1077 -25.98 27.29 -30.98
N GLU A 1078 -27.08 27.16 -30.26
CA GLU A 1078 -27.09 27.27 -28.80
C GLU A 1078 -26.66 25.93 -28.17
N ALA A 1079 -25.98 25.97 -27.02
CA ALA A 1079 -25.40 24.80 -26.35
C ALA A 1079 -26.39 23.63 -26.22
N SER A 1080 -26.14 22.53 -26.95
CA SER A 1080 -26.97 21.32 -26.93
C SER A 1080 -26.64 20.49 -25.69
N SER A 1081 -27.55 20.40 -24.72
CA SER A 1081 -27.37 19.54 -23.54
C SER A 1081 -28.68 18.97 -23.00
N GLY A 1082 -29.72 18.84 -23.85
CA GLY A 1082 -31.05 18.38 -23.45
C GLY A 1082 -31.37 16.94 -23.85
N SER A 1083 -31.34 16.05 -22.85
CA SER A 1083 -32.18 14.86 -22.56
C SER A 1083 -32.64 13.86 -23.67
N HIS A 1084 -32.46 12.56 -23.40
CA HIS A 1084 -32.70 11.36 -24.24
C HIS A 1084 -31.79 11.20 -25.47
N PHE A 1085 -31.66 12.22 -26.31
CA PHE A 1085 -30.83 12.15 -27.52
C PHE A 1085 -29.37 11.85 -27.18
N PHE A 1086 -28.82 12.58 -26.19
CA PHE A 1086 -27.43 12.46 -25.77
C PHE A 1086 -27.10 11.14 -25.05
N HIS A 1087 -28.08 10.55 -24.34
CA HIS A 1087 -27.91 9.25 -23.69
C HIS A 1087 -27.60 8.15 -24.72
N ASN A 1088 -28.37 8.10 -25.82
CA ASN A 1088 -28.13 7.15 -26.92
C ASN A 1088 -26.81 7.39 -27.65
N VAL A 1089 -26.42 8.66 -27.81
CA VAL A 1089 -25.12 9.03 -28.40
C VAL A 1089 -23.97 8.47 -27.56
N THR A 1090 -24.07 8.58 -26.23
CA THR A 1090 -23.05 8.05 -25.31
C THR A 1090 -23.02 6.52 -25.24
N SER A 1091 -24.18 5.85 -25.20
CA SER A 1091 -24.25 4.39 -25.08
C SER A 1091 -23.80 3.66 -26.34
N MET A 1092 -23.90 4.29 -27.52
CA MET A 1092 -23.55 3.68 -28.81
C MET A 1092 -22.18 4.12 -29.35
N ASN A 1093 -21.36 4.80 -28.53
CA ASN A 1093 -20.06 5.36 -28.88
C ASN A 1093 -20.06 6.15 -30.20
N ILE A 1094 -21.03 7.05 -30.34
CA ILE A 1094 -21.20 7.87 -31.54
C ILE A 1094 -20.39 9.14 -31.37
N GLY A 1095 -19.67 9.52 -32.43
CA GLY A 1095 -18.99 10.81 -32.47
C GLY A 1095 -20.00 11.95 -32.51
N TYR A 1096 -19.76 12.98 -31.72
CA TYR A 1096 -20.61 14.17 -31.72
C TYR A 1096 -19.76 15.41 -31.65
N CYS A 1097 -20.01 16.39 -32.51
CA CYS A 1097 -19.27 17.64 -32.49
C CYS A 1097 -20.07 18.81 -33.06
N SER A 1098 -19.57 20.01 -32.79
CA SER A 1098 -20.18 21.26 -33.22
C SER A 1098 -19.19 22.10 -34.03
N VAL A 1099 -19.61 22.59 -35.20
CA VAL A 1099 -18.81 23.48 -36.05
C VAL A 1099 -19.53 24.82 -36.21
N TYR A 1100 -18.95 25.87 -35.65
CA TYR A 1100 -19.52 27.22 -35.71
C TYR A 1100 -19.10 27.95 -37.00
N HIS A 1101 -20.03 28.68 -37.63
CA HIS A 1101 -19.82 29.43 -38.87
C HIS A 1101 -18.62 30.39 -38.86
N HIS A 1102 -18.27 30.92 -37.69
CA HIS A 1102 -17.16 31.86 -37.49
C HIS A 1102 -16.03 31.28 -36.62
N SER A 1103 -15.88 29.96 -36.55
CA SER A 1103 -14.76 29.37 -35.83
C SER A 1103 -13.45 29.55 -36.61
N GLU A 1104 -12.40 30.01 -35.93
CA GLU A 1104 -11.02 30.02 -36.47
C GLU A 1104 -10.35 28.64 -36.37
N SER A 1105 -10.86 27.77 -35.49
CA SER A 1105 -10.28 26.47 -35.16
C SER A 1105 -11.00 25.27 -35.79
N SER A 1106 -12.28 25.39 -36.16
CA SER A 1106 -13.13 24.28 -36.64
C SER A 1106 -13.73 24.56 -38.02
N HIS A 1107 -13.72 23.58 -38.93
CA HIS A 1107 -14.19 23.75 -40.32
C HIS A 1107 -14.80 22.48 -40.93
N ILE A 1108 -15.63 22.68 -41.96
CA ILE A 1108 -16.19 21.63 -42.84
C ILE A 1108 -15.96 22.06 -44.30
N GLU A 1109 -15.27 21.22 -45.07
CA GLU A 1109 -15.00 21.46 -46.50
C GLU A 1109 -16.16 20.98 -47.38
N TYR A 1110 -17.23 21.78 -47.46
CA TYR A 1110 -18.42 21.44 -48.27
C TYR A 1110 -18.10 21.21 -49.76
N ASP A 1111 -17.05 21.82 -50.30
CA ASP A 1111 -16.61 21.61 -51.69
C ASP A 1111 -16.10 20.18 -51.94
N ILE A 1112 -15.52 19.52 -50.93
CA ILE A 1112 -15.12 18.11 -51.03
C ILE A 1112 -16.37 17.23 -51.12
N LEU A 1113 -17.40 17.52 -50.30
CA LEU A 1113 -18.68 16.80 -50.30
C LEU A 1113 -19.42 16.98 -51.63
N LYS A 1114 -19.49 18.20 -52.16
CA LYS A 1114 -20.18 18.53 -53.42
C LYS A 1114 -19.54 17.86 -54.67
N LYS A 1115 -18.29 17.40 -54.59
CA LYS A 1115 -17.57 16.70 -55.68
C LYS A 1115 -17.75 15.18 -55.68
N GLN A 1116 -18.36 14.60 -54.64
CA GLN A 1116 -18.55 13.15 -54.53
C GLN A 1116 -19.73 12.65 -55.37
N GLU A 1117 -19.88 11.33 -55.47
CA GLU A 1117 -21.02 10.72 -56.16
C GLU A 1117 -22.31 11.02 -55.41
N LEU A 1118 -23.25 11.70 -56.08
CA LEU A 1118 -24.56 12.00 -55.52
C LEU A 1118 -25.48 10.78 -55.69
N ILE A 1119 -25.88 10.18 -54.56
CA ILE A 1119 -26.78 9.01 -54.55
C ILE A 1119 -28.24 9.47 -54.55
N GLU A 1120 -28.54 10.46 -53.71
CA GLU A 1120 -29.89 10.96 -53.52
C GLU A 1120 -29.84 12.45 -53.15
N ALA A 1121 -30.73 13.25 -53.72
CA ALA A 1121 -30.92 14.66 -53.37
C ALA A 1121 -32.41 14.96 -53.28
N ASP A 1122 -32.83 15.53 -52.16
CA ASP A 1122 -34.21 15.93 -51.93
C ASP A 1122 -34.26 17.25 -51.14
N GLY A 1123 -34.63 18.33 -51.85
CA GLY A 1123 -34.60 19.69 -51.30
C GLY A 1123 -33.20 20.10 -50.87
N ALA A 1124 -33.03 20.40 -49.57
CA ALA A 1124 -31.75 20.78 -48.98
C ALA A 1124 -30.91 19.56 -48.54
N ILE A 1125 -31.44 18.33 -48.58
CA ILE A 1125 -30.72 17.12 -48.17
C ILE A 1125 -29.91 16.57 -49.33
N LYS A 1126 -28.64 16.24 -49.07
CA LYS A 1126 -27.76 15.54 -50.01
C LYS A 1126 -27.16 14.30 -49.36
N HIS A 1127 -27.36 13.15 -50.00
CA HIS A 1127 -26.65 11.91 -49.69
C HIS A 1127 -25.57 11.69 -50.74
N VAL A 1128 -24.32 11.79 -50.30
CA VAL A 1128 -23.14 11.59 -51.15
C VAL A 1128 -22.35 10.37 -50.71
N ARG A 1129 -21.66 9.74 -51.67
CA ARG A 1129 -20.88 8.53 -51.46
C ARG A 1129 -19.45 8.70 -51.96
N PHE A 1130 -18.51 8.36 -51.08
CA PHE A 1130 -17.09 8.34 -51.40
C PHE A 1130 -16.70 7.00 -52.05
N LYS A 1131 -15.81 7.07 -53.05
CA LYS A 1131 -15.25 5.87 -53.72
C LYS A 1131 -14.36 5.05 -52.80
N LYS A 1132 -13.57 5.74 -51.97
CA LYS A 1132 -12.76 5.16 -50.90
C LYS A 1132 -13.43 5.39 -49.55
N PRO A 1133 -13.19 4.53 -48.54
CA PRO A 1133 -13.63 4.78 -47.18
C PRO A 1133 -13.04 6.07 -46.61
N ILE A 1134 -13.85 6.81 -45.86
CA ILE A 1134 -13.43 7.92 -45.01
C ILE A 1134 -13.19 7.40 -43.59
N THR A 1135 -12.27 8.05 -42.90
CA THR A 1135 -11.85 7.67 -41.55
C THR A 1135 -12.21 8.79 -40.58
N ILE A 1136 -12.88 8.42 -39.49
CA ILE A 1136 -13.27 9.34 -38.40
C ILE A 1136 -12.35 9.08 -37.22
N LYS A 1137 -11.62 10.11 -36.81
CA LYS A 1137 -10.70 10.11 -35.68
C LYS A 1137 -11.30 10.97 -34.57
N MET A 1138 -11.45 10.41 -33.37
CA MET A 1138 -12.03 11.11 -32.23
C MET A 1138 -11.07 11.01 -31.04
N ASP A 1139 -10.56 12.15 -30.59
CA ASP A 1139 -9.75 12.29 -29.39
C ASP A 1139 -10.61 12.97 -28.33
N GLY A 1140 -11.25 12.16 -27.48
CA GLY A 1140 -12.12 12.65 -26.43
C GLY A 1140 -11.37 13.40 -25.32
N LYS A 1141 -10.05 13.21 -25.20
CA LYS A 1141 -9.20 13.90 -24.21
C LYS A 1141 -8.95 15.34 -24.61
N LYS A 1142 -8.58 15.55 -25.87
CA LYS A 1142 -8.38 16.90 -26.44
C LYS A 1142 -9.66 17.53 -26.97
N ARG A 1143 -10.78 16.79 -26.96
CA ARG A 1143 -12.06 17.16 -27.57
C ARG A 1143 -11.93 17.41 -29.08
N LEU A 1144 -11.12 16.62 -29.78
CA LEU A 1144 -10.89 16.77 -31.21
C LEU A 1144 -11.65 15.70 -32.00
N VAL A 1145 -12.29 16.10 -33.10
CA VAL A 1145 -12.80 15.18 -34.12
C VAL A 1145 -12.25 15.58 -35.47
N VAL A 1146 -11.68 14.62 -36.20
CA VAL A 1146 -11.13 14.83 -37.53
C VAL A 1146 -11.66 13.76 -38.47
N VAL A 1147 -12.16 14.18 -39.63
CA VAL A 1147 -12.57 13.29 -40.70
C VAL A 1147 -11.62 13.45 -41.87
N THR A 1148 -10.93 12.37 -42.24
CA THR A 1148 -9.96 12.36 -43.34
C THR A 1148 -10.44 11.49 -44.49
N ASN A 1149 -10.10 11.90 -45.71
CA ASN A 1149 -10.33 11.11 -46.91
C ASN A 1149 -9.06 10.31 -47.26
N SER A 1150 -9.20 9.00 -47.51
CA SER A 1150 -8.07 8.08 -47.76
C SER A 1150 -7.51 8.10 -49.18
#